data_AF-A0A2V6AVU9-F1
#
_entry.id   AF-A0A2V6AVU9-F1
#
_cell.length_a   1.000
_cell.length_b   1.000
_cell.length_c   1.000
_cell.angle_alpha   90.00
_cell.angle_beta   90.00
_cell.angle_gamma   90.00
#
_symmetry.space_group_name_H-M   'P 1'
#
loop_
_entity.id
_entity.type
_entity.pdbx_description
1 polymer ?
#
loop_
_entity_poly.entity_id
_entity_poly.type
_entity_poly.pdbx_seq_one_letter_code
_entity_poly.pdbx_strand_id
1 'polypeptide(L)'
;MTLATLSQSSLVLGLNEKIERSLLKIFLTVAGLALLLGAGGYFSLSAFRAWQVRRLLAEANALINEHDYKHASLDARRVLELSPDNADATRVIARSAESAGLRSAIEFWRRVTELSKNRESDVTAWARCAIRFGDTVSASKALDAMPVPGKGTADYHALRSDAALIRHDLAEYEKELLEAKQIDPHDKKYDLALATLHLAANDVATHEVGVHELLVLCDDESFRRDAMHRLADDGLRRNQITRSLEYGRKLDRLPNRDFSDRLLLLSILKAAGDGETQSLLEHLKKEATDDAMKIGALIGWMNSQKMSVEAVAWIKTLPPTMLVKRTAPLNAAEAFMATSDWEGLGKFCTGTKWDALDYMRNALAARALREAGQAEESSQQWNEAVAKVGAHSEQIFGLAELARKWGWQNEAIDLWWLAAKDPINAEKTLRMLYDFYAARRETHQLYRVLVHLEKVRPNDRAVRNNLAQISLLLNLNLDQAHHLAREVYEQQPKNPDYASTYAFSLYLQGDLKKALQVLAGFSDAELERPQIAAYYGVMLARKGTVNGCTALAFSSQTRRVPRQQILMREKDRFATGPRKLMRPGTLTHMLTVIISSITSFFTHSAPAKILPAKEKMSKKSDRASEDSFSWLQTTTAFSLAREDPPGHAERYPWKKEIVTTVFWIGEQPSANNPIPNRSSSWDKNWSHSYGGFDNPDRGHRVGYIPTKFTPRQNPFYCALPYNDKASTGHRPEAPQVVPWFKEAYQGPGVSTCKGRWVAIRKGNRVAYAQWEDAGPFRTDHWQYVFGNERPKPNLNKGAGLDVSPAVRDFLALGDTDVTDWRFVDFEEVPHGPWAQYGDNNTFVINQRQS
;
A
#
# COMPACT_ATOMS: atom_id res chain seq x y z
N MET A 1 7.11 30.18 -102.90
CA MET A 1 5.85 30.15 -102.13
C MET A 1 6.17 30.18 -100.64
N THR A 2 6.51 31.38 -100.18
CA THR A 2 6.25 31.89 -98.83
C THR A 2 4.75 31.84 -98.53
N LEU A 3 4.37 31.69 -97.23
CA LEU A 3 3.08 32.05 -96.57
C LEU A 3 2.26 30.97 -95.84
N ALA A 4 2.62 29.67 -95.81
CA ALA A 4 1.77 28.69 -95.09
C ALA A 4 2.28 28.28 -93.69
N THR A 5 3.57 28.42 -93.37
CA THR A 5 4.16 27.84 -92.14
C THR A 5 4.17 28.76 -90.93
N LEU A 6 3.91 30.06 -91.09
CA LEU A 6 3.86 31.04 -89.99
C LEU A 6 2.48 31.15 -89.30
N SER A 7 1.46 30.46 -89.82
CA SER A 7 0.10 30.47 -89.23
C SER A 7 -0.13 29.33 -88.24
N GLN A 8 0.51 28.16 -88.43
CA GLN A 8 0.32 27.00 -87.54
C GLN A 8 1.07 27.12 -86.21
N SER A 9 2.28 27.70 -86.19
CA SER A 9 3.09 27.82 -84.96
C SER A 9 2.51 28.79 -83.95
N SER A 10 1.91 29.91 -84.38
CA SER A 10 1.21 30.86 -83.49
C SER A 10 -0.12 30.30 -82.96
N LEU A 11 -0.81 29.46 -83.74
CA LEU A 11 -2.05 28.79 -83.30
C LEU A 11 -1.76 27.71 -82.25
N VAL A 12 -0.69 26.94 -82.42
CA VAL A 12 -0.29 25.85 -81.50
C VAL A 12 0.23 26.40 -80.16
N LEU A 13 1.01 27.49 -80.17
CA LEU A 13 1.45 28.18 -78.94
C LEU A 13 0.28 28.82 -78.18
N GLY A 14 -0.67 29.46 -78.88
CA GLY A 14 -1.86 30.06 -78.26
C GLY A 14 -2.89 29.04 -77.75
N LEU A 15 -2.94 27.83 -78.33
CA LEU A 15 -3.74 26.71 -77.81
C LEU A 15 -3.13 26.11 -76.54
N ASN A 16 -1.79 25.96 -76.48
CA ASN A 16 -1.12 25.41 -75.30
C ASN A 16 -1.26 26.32 -74.07
N GLU A 17 -1.12 27.64 -74.24
CA GLU A 17 -1.31 28.59 -73.14
C GLU A 17 -2.77 28.66 -72.65
N LYS A 18 -3.74 28.47 -73.55
CA LYS A 18 -5.17 28.36 -73.18
C LYS A 18 -5.49 27.06 -72.45
N ILE A 19 -4.89 25.95 -72.86
CA ILE A 19 -5.06 24.64 -72.21
C ILE A 19 -4.43 24.65 -70.82
N GLU A 20 -3.21 25.18 -70.66
CA GLU A 20 -2.55 25.30 -69.35
C GLU A 20 -3.34 26.22 -68.39
N ARG A 21 -3.83 27.37 -68.87
CA ARG A 21 -4.68 28.26 -68.06
C ARG A 21 -6.02 27.60 -67.70
N SER A 22 -6.57 26.74 -68.56
CA SER A 22 -7.80 25.99 -68.29
C SER A 22 -7.57 24.88 -67.25
N LEU A 23 -6.47 24.13 -67.37
CA LEU A 23 -6.07 23.11 -66.40
C LEU A 23 -5.75 23.71 -65.03
N LEU A 24 -5.06 24.85 -64.98
CA LEU A 24 -4.81 25.57 -63.72
C LEU A 24 -6.12 26.04 -63.06
N LYS A 25 -7.08 26.54 -63.85
CA LYS A 25 -8.41 26.89 -63.33
C LYS A 25 -9.11 25.67 -62.76
N ILE A 26 -9.16 24.55 -63.50
CA ILE A 26 -9.79 23.30 -63.02
C ILE A 26 -9.13 22.83 -61.72
N PHE A 27 -7.79 22.83 -61.67
CA PHE A 27 -7.05 22.45 -60.46
C PHE A 27 -7.38 23.34 -59.27
N LEU A 28 -7.39 24.67 -59.44
CA LEU A 28 -7.76 25.61 -58.39
C LEU A 28 -9.22 25.43 -57.93
N THR A 29 -10.14 25.15 -58.84
CA THR A 29 -11.55 24.90 -58.49
C THR A 29 -11.70 23.60 -57.71
N VAL A 30 -11.02 22.52 -58.11
CA VAL A 30 -11.05 21.22 -57.41
C VAL A 30 -10.37 21.33 -56.04
N ALA A 31 -9.23 22.00 -55.95
CA ALA A 31 -8.56 22.28 -54.67
C ALA A 31 -9.44 23.13 -53.75
N GLY A 32 -10.11 24.16 -54.29
CA GLY A 32 -11.08 24.97 -53.55
C GLY A 32 -12.28 24.16 -53.06
N LEU A 33 -12.82 23.26 -53.88
CA LEU A 33 -13.93 22.37 -53.51
C LEU A 33 -13.52 21.36 -52.42
N ALA A 34 -12.32 20.79 -52.53
CA ALA A 34 -11.76 19.88 -51.51
C ALA A 34 -11.54 20.60 -50.17
N LEU A 35 -11.05 21.85 -50.19
CA LEU A 35 -10.94 22.70 -49.01
C LEU A 35 -12.31 23.02 -48.40
N LEU A 36 -13.31 23.33 -49.22
CA LEU A 36 -14.68 23.60 -48.76
C LEU A 36 -15.34 22.35 -48.15
N LEU A 37 -15.16 21.17 -48.75
CA LEU A 37 -15.65 19.90 -48.20
C LEU A 37 -14.93 19.53 -46.90
N GLY A 38 -13.61 19.71 -46.84
CA GLY A 38 -12.82 19.50 -45.63
C GLY A 38 -13.23 20.44 -44.49
N ALA A 39 -13.40 21.73 -44.79
CA ALA A 39 -13.89 22.71 -43.84
C ALA A 39 -15.33 22.39 -43.40
N GLY A 40 -16.23 22.09 -44.33
CA GLY A 40 -17.61 21.70 -44.04
C GLY A 40 -17.71 20.46 -43.16
N GLY A 41 -16.89 19.44 -43.43
CA GLY A 41 -16.79 18.23 -42.61
C GLY A 41 -16.25 18.51 -41.20
N TYR A 42 -15.19 19.32 -41.09
CA TYR A 42 -14.61 19.72 -39.81
C TYR A 42 -15.60 20.54 -38.95
N PHE A 43 -16.26 21.54 -39.54
CA PHE A 43 -17.25 22.36 -38.84
C PHE A 43 -18.46 21.52 -38.39
N SER A 44 -18.94 20.61 -39.25
CA SER A 44 -20.07 19.72 -38.90
C SER A 44 -19.72 18.76 -37.75
N LEU A 45 -18.52 18.16 -37.76
CA LEU A 45 -18.05 17.30 -36.68
C LEU A 45 -17.84 18.07 -35.38
N SER A 46 -17.27 19.28 -35.46
CA SER A 46 -17.08 20.17 -34.31
C SER A 46 -18.41 20.59 -33.69
N ALA A 47 -19.40 20.97 -34.51
CA ALA A 47 -20.75 21.31 -34.04
C ALA A 47 -21.45 20.10 -33.41
N PHE A 48 -21.31 18.91 -34.01
CA PHE A 48 -21.87 17.68 -33.45
C PHE A 48 -21.26 17.32 -32.10
N ARG A 49 -19.93 17.38 -31.96
CA ARG A 49 -19.24 17.17 -30.67
C ARG A 49 -19.67 18.19 -29.62
N ALA A 50 -19.77 19.47 -29.99
CA ALA A 50 -20.23 20.52 -29.10
C ALA A 50 -21.68 20.29 -28.63
N TRP A 51 -22.57 19.84 -29.54
CA TRP A 51 -23.93 19.46 -29.19
C TRP A 51 -23.96 18.25 -28.24
N GLN A 52 -23.17 17.20 -28.53
CA GLN A 52 -23.07 16.01 -27.69
C GLN A 52 -22.60 16.35 -26.26
N VAL A 53 -21.56 17.19 -26.15
CA VAL A 53 -21.06 17.69 -24.85
C VAL A 53 -22.15 18.42 -24.08
N ARG A 54 -22.88 19.33 -24.74
CA ARG A 54 -23.98 20.09 -24.10
C ARG A 54 -25.11 19.17 -23.62
N ARG A 55 -25.51 18.20 -24.44
CA ARG A 55 -26.59 17.25 -24.10
C ARG A 55 -26.20 16.37 -22.91
N LEU A 56 -25.04 15.73 -22.97
CA LEU A 56 -24.53 14.87 -21.90
C LEU A 56 -24.32 15.63 -20.59
N LEU A 57 -23.84 16.88 -20.65
CA LEU A 57 -23.74 17.73 -19.46
C LEU A 57 -25.10 18.09 -18.87
N ALA A 58 -26.10 18.35 -19.71
CA ALA A 58 -27.45 18.63 -19.23
C ALA A 58 -28.07 17.40 -18.53
N GLU A 59 -27.93 16.22 -19.15
CA GLU A 59 -28.34 14.93 -18.57
C GLU A 59 -27.62 14.66 -17.24
N ALA A 60 -26.30 14.81 -17.20
CA ALA A 60 -25.50 14.61 -16.00
C ALA A 60 -25.91 15.56 -14.85
N ASN A 61 -26.20 16.84 -15.15
CA ASN A 61 -26.68 17.78 -14.13
C ASN A 61 -28.11 17.49 -13.67
N ALA A 62 -28.99 17.00 -14.54
CA ALA A 62 -30.32 16.54 -14.15
C ALA A 62 -30.23 15.37 -13.16
N LEU A 63 -29.36 14.38 -13.46
CA LEU A 63 -29.10 13.25 -12.57
C LEU A 63 -28.52 13.66 -11.21
N ILE A 64 -27.67 14.70 -11.16
CA ILE A 64 -27.20 15.28 -9.89
C ILE A 64 -28.36 15.83 -9.07
N ASN A 65 -29.30 16.53 -9.69
CA ASN A 65 -30.48 17.07 -9.00
C ASN A 65 -31.41 15.96 -8.48
N GLU A 66 -31.47 14.83 -9.21
CA GLU A 66 -32.19 13.62 -8.80
C GLU A 66 -31.41 12.77 -7.78
N HIS A 67 -30.21 13.21 -7.37
CA HIS A 67 -29.31 12.49 -6.45
C HIS A 67 -28.80 11.14 -7.00
N ASP A 68 -28.89 10.92 -8.31
CA ASP A 68 -28.31 9.76 -9.00
C ASP A 68 -26.86 10.05 -9.42
N TYR A 69 -26.00 10.14 -8.40
CA TYR A 69 -24.58 10.48 -8.57
C TYR A 69 -23.80 9.46 -9.41
N LYS A 70 -24.25 8.20 -9.44
CA LYS A 70 -23.56 7.12 -10.15
C LYS A 70 -23.71 7.30 -11.65
N HIS A 71 -24.95 7.47 -12.14
CA HIS A 71 -25.19 7.70 -13.56
C HIS A 71 -24.66 9.06 -14.00
N ALA A 72 -24.82 10.11 -13.16
CA ALA A 72 -24.26 11.43 -13.44
C ALA A 72 -22.74 11.37 -13.70
N SER A 73 -22.00 10.59 -12.90
CA SER A 73 -20.55 10.44 -13.09
C SER A 73 -20.20 9.71 -14.39
N LEU A 74 -21.03 8.80 -14.89
CA LEU A 74 -20.77 8.10 -16.15
C LEU A 74 -20.94 9.03 -17.35
N ASP A 75 -22.00 9.85 -17.37
CA ASP A 75 -22.21 10.81 -18.44
C ASP A 75 -21.16 11.92 -18.44
N ALA A 76 -20.74 12.38 -17.26
CA ALA A 76 -19.64 13.32 -17.14
C ALA A 76 -18.30 12.75 -17.66
N ARG A 77 -18.01 11.45 -17.45
CA ARG A 77 -16.80 10.81 -18.02
C ARG A 77 -16.83 10.79 -19.54
N ARG A 78 -18.00 10.49 -20.15
CA ARG A 78 -18.17 10.58 -21.63
C ARG A 78 -17.93 12.00 -22.14
N VAL A 79 -18.32 13.03 -21.37
CA VAL A 79 -18.00 14.41 -21.72
C VAL A 79 -16.49 14.65 -21.71
N LEU A 80 -15.76 14.11 -20.72
CA LEU A 80 -14.31 14.25 -20.65
C LEU A 80 -13.56 13.49 -21.76
N GLU A 81 -14.12 12.40 -22.29
CA GLU A 81 -13.59 11.73 -23.49
C GLU A 81 -13.68 12.63 -24.73
N LEU A 82 -14.72 13.48 -24.81
CA LEU A 82 -14.91 14.44 -25.91
C LEU A 82 -14.22 15.78 -25.68
N SER A 83 -14.09 16.20 -24.41
CA SER A 83 -13.56 17.49 -23.98
C SER A 83 -12.81 17.31 -22.64
N PRO A 84 -11.53 16.91 -22.68
CA PRO A 84 -10.75 16.57 -21.47
C PRO A 84 -10.61 17.70 -20.45
N ASP A 85 -10.65 18.96 -20.91
CA ASP A 85 -10.50 20.15 -20.07
C ASP A 85 -11.85 20.79 -19.68
N ASN A 86 -12.95 20.02 -19.71
CA ASN A 86 -14.27 20.52 -19.36
C ASN A 86 -14.45 20.63 -17.82
N ALA A 87 -14.44 21.86 -17.31
CA ALA A 87 -14.61 22.14 -15.89
C ALA A 87 -15.96 21.66 -15.34
N ASP A 88 -17.04 21.75 -16.13
CA ASP A 88 -18.39 21.39 -15.68
C ASP A 88 -18.55 19.88 -15.53
N ALA A 89 -18.02 19.10 -16.47
CA ALA A 89 -17.97 17.64 -16.35
C ALA A 89 -17.12 17.21 -15.14
N THR A 90 -15.96 17.83 -14.96
CA THR A 90 -15.10 17.56 -13.80
C THR A 90 -15.82 17.88 -12.49
N ARG A 91 -16.64 18.95 -12.46
CA ARG A 91 -17.45 19.33 -11.29
C ARG A 91 -18.52 18.29 -10.97
N VAL A 92 -19.18 17.70 -11.97
CA VAL A 92 -20.13 16.60 -11.76
C VAL A 92 -19.41 15.40 -11.12
N ILE A 93 -18.24 15.02 -11.63
CA ILE A 93 -17.44 13.93 -11.06
C ILE A 93 -17.03 14.25 -9.61
N ALA A 94 -16.59 15.48 -9.33
CA ALA A 94 -16.23 15.92 -7.99
C ALA A 94 -17.40 15.79 -7.01
N ARG A 95 -18.59 16.30 -7.38
CA ARG A 95 -19.83 16.19 -6.59
C ARG A 95 -20.26 14.74 -6.38
N SER A 96 -20.19 13.90 -7.42
CA SER A 96 -20.51 12.49 -7.31
C SER A 96 -19.57 11.75 -6.37
N ALA A 97 -18.26 12.01 -6.46
CA ALA A 97 -17.27 11.44 -5.57
C ALA A 97 -17.47 11.92 -4.12
N GLU A 98 -17.75 13.21 -3.93
CA GLU A 98 -17.99 13.80 -2.61
C GLU A 98 -19.27 13.25 -1.96
N SER A 99 -20.35 13.08 -2.72
CA SER A 99 -21.59 12.47 -2.26
C SER A 99 -21.37 11.01 -1.85
N ALA A 100 -20.54 10.28 -2.60
CA ALA A 100 -20.13 8.93 -2.28
C ALA A 100 -19.15 8.84 -1.09
N GLY A 101 -18.74 9.97 -0.49
CA GLY A 101 -17.79 10.00 0.63
C GLY A 101 -16.37 9.58 0.23
N LEU A 102 -16.02 9.71 -1.05
CA LEU A 102 -14.70 9.33 -1.56
C LEU A 102 -13.72 10.50 -1.44
N ARG A 103 -12.61 10.28 -0.74
CA ARG A 103 -11.54 11.29 -0.56
C ARG A 103 -10.94 11.80 -1.87
N SER A 104 -11.02 11.01 -2.95
CA SER A 104 -10.62 11.42 -4.30
C SER A 104 -11.36 12.66 -4.82
N ALA A 105 -12.51 13.01 -4.23
CA ALA A 105 -13.24 14.24 -4.51
C ALA A 105 -12.37 15.50 -4.35
N ILE A 106 -11.44 15.53 -3.40
CA ILE A 106 -10.54 16.68 -3.16
C ILE A 106 -9.70 16.97 -4.41
N GLU A 107 -9.17 15.93 -5.05
CA GLU A 107 -8.35 16.06 -6.26
C GLU A 107 -9.16 16.49 -7.48
N PHE A 108 -10.39 15.99 -7.61
CA PHE A 108 -11.30 16.47 -8.65
C PHE A 108 -11.67 17.94 -8.45
N TRP A 109 -11.96 18.36 -7.22
CA TRP A 109 -12.23 19.77 -6.93
C TRP A 109 -11.01 20.66 -7.20
N ARG A 110 -9.80 20.23 -6.82
CA ARG A 110 -8.56 20.91 -7.23
C ARG A 110 -8.50 21.10 -8.75
N ARG A 111 -8.74 20.03 -9.52
CA ARG A 111 -8.75 20.10 -10.99
C ARG A 111 -9.84 21.04 -11.52
N VAL A 112 -11.04 21.06 -10.92
CA VAL A 112 -12.08 22.02 -11.28
C VAL A 112 -11.58 23.45 -11.12
N THR A 113 -10.91 23.77 -10.01
CA THR A 113 -10.37 25.14 -9.77
C THR A 113 -9.31 25.54 -10.77
N GLU A 114 -8.42 24.62 -11.17
CA GLU A 114 -7.43 24.85 -12.22
C GLU A 114 -8.09 25.17 -13.56
N LEU A 115 -9.12 24.40 -13.93
CA LEU A 115 -9.86 24.56 -15.20
C LEU A 115 -10.76 25.81 -15.21
N SER A 116 -11.35 26.17 -14.07
CA SER A 116 -12.23 27.33 -13.94
C SER A 116 -11.48 28.63 -13.65
N LYS A 117 -10.15 28.59 -13.57
CA LYS A 117 -9.27 29.72 -13.23
C LYS A 117 -9.62 30.33 -11.88
N ASN A 118 -9.73 29.49 -10.86
CA ASN A 118 -10.04 29.85 -9.47
C ASN A 118 -11.36 30.63 -9.33
N ARG A 119 -12.42 30.18 -10.01
CA ARG A 119 -13.77 30.70 -9.77
C ARG A 119 -14.12 30.54 -8.29
N GLU A 120 -14.59 31.60 -7.64
CA GLU A 120 -14.82 31.65 -6.18
C GLU A 120 -15.65 30.47 -5.67
N SER A 121 -16.77 30.15 -6.33
CA SER A 121 -17.63 29.02 -5.94
C SER A 121 -16.94 27.66 -6.03
N ASP A 122 -16.01 27.46 -6.96
CA ASP A 122 -15.26 26.22 -7.09
C ASP A 122 -14.14 26.12 -6.05
N VAL A 123 -13.52 27.25 -5.71
CA VAL A 123 -12.52 27.33 -4.63
C VAL A 123 -13.17 27.07 -3.27
N THR A 124 -14.33 27.68 -3.01
CA THR A 124 -15.15 27.40 -1.82
C THR A 124 -15.53 25.93 -1.72
N ALA A 125 -15.97 25.32 -2.83
CA ALA A 125 -16.32 23.90 -2.87
C ALA A 125 -15.10 23.00 -2.60
N TRP A 126 -13.92 23.33 -3.16
CA TRP A 126 -12.68 22.62 -2.89
C TRP A 126 -12.28 22.72 -1.41
N ALA A 127 -12.29 23.93 -0.84
CA ALA A 127 -11.97 24.15 0.56
C ALA A 127 -12.92 23.36 1.49
N ARG A 128 -14.23 23.45 1.24
CA ARG A 128 -15.27 22.75 2.01
C ARG A 128 -15.11 21.22 1.93
N CYS A 129 -14.85 20.70 0.72
CA CYS A 129 -14.59 19.28 0.53
C CYS A 129 -13.35 18.84 1.31
N ALA A 130 -12.25 19.60 1.22
CA ALA A 130 -11.01 19.30 1.95
C ALA A 130 -11.21 19.34 3.47
N ILE A 131 -11.92 20.34 4.00
CA ILE A 131 -12.29 20.46 5.42
C ILE A 131 -13.13 19.25 5.86
N ARG A 132 -14.16 18.88 5.08
CA ARG A 132 -15.02 17.71 5.38
C ARG A 132 -14.23 16.41 5.50
N PHE A 133 -13.18 16.24 4.71
CA PHE A 133 -12.29 15.08 4.76
C PHE A 133 -11.08 15.25 5.71
N GLY A 134 -10.99 16.37 6.44
CA GLY A 134 -9.90 16.67 7.36
C GLY A 134 -8.55 16.95 6.70
N ASP A 135 -8.51 17.24 5.39
CA ASP A 135 -7.29 17.57 4.65
C ASP A 135 -6.97 19.07 4.74
N THR A 136 -6.32 19.45 5.83
CA THR A 136 -5.97 20.84 6.13
C THR A 136 -4.99 21.44 5.13
N VAL A 137 -4.14 20.62 4.51
CA VAL A 137 -3.17 21.07 3.50
C VAL A 137 -3.89 21.48 2.23
N SER A 138 -4.81 20.65 1.75
CA SER A 138 -5.63 20.94 0.57
C SER A 138 -6.59 22.10 0.84
N ALA A 139 -7.19 22.18 2.02
CA ALA A 139 -8.04 23.30 2.42
C ALA A 139 -7.29 24.63 2.41
N SER A 140 -6.08 24.66 2.98
CA SER A 140 -5.23 25.86 2.99
C SER A 140 -4.87 26.30 1.58
N LYS A 141 -4.46 25.36 0.71
CA LYS A 141 -4.15 25.65 -0.70
C LYS A 141 -5.35 26.21 -1.46
N ALA A 142 -6.55 25.68 -1.22
CA ALA A 142 -7.78 26.20 -1.81
C ALA A 142 -8.01 27.65 -1.37
N LEU A 143 -7.98 27.91 -0.06
CA LEU A 143 -8.23 29.23 0.51
C LEU A 143 -7.16 30.27 0.11
N ASP A 144 -5.91 29.84 -0.07
CA ASP A 144 -4.83 30.71 -0.58
C ASP A 144 -5.09 31.13 -2.04
N ALA A 145 -5.64 30.22 -2.85
CA ALA A 145 -5.98 30.41 -4.26
C ALA A 145 -7.26 31.24 -4.49
N MET A 146 -7.99 31.59 -3.41
CA MET A 146 -9.19 32.42 -3.47
C MET A 146 -8.89 33.78 -4.13
N PRO A 147 -9.70 34.24 -5.09
CA PRO A 147 -9.62 35.61 -5.62
C PRO A 147 -9.79 36.67 -4.53
N VAL A 148 -9.23 37.87 -4.74
CA VAL A 148 -9.27 38.98 -3.78
C VAL A 148 -10.69 39.33 -3.30
N PRO A 149 -11.72 39.41 -4.16
CA PRO A 149 -13.08 39.71 -3.69
C PRO A 149 -13.62 38.63 -2.73
N GLY A 150 -13.42 37.36 -3.06
CA GLY A 150 -13.80 36.24 -2.19
C GLY A 150 -13.13 36.25 -0.81
N LYS A 151 -11.89 36.77 -0.69
CA LYS A 151 -11.17 36.86 0.60
C LYS A 151 -11.80 37.84 1.60
N GLY A 152 -12.69 38.74 1.18
CA GLY A 152 -13.39 39.68 2.05
C GLY A 152 -14.77 39.21 2.50
N THR A 153 -15.13 37.94 2.29
CA THR A 153 -16.45 37.39 2.61
C THR A 153 -16.47 36.69 3.97
N ALA A 154 -17.61 36.70 4.66
CA ALA A 154 -17.77 35.97 5.91
C ALA A 154 -17.55 34.45 5.72
N ASP A 155 -18.03 33.87 4.62
CA ASP A 155 -17.85 32.44 4.28
C ASP A 155 -16.36 32.06 4.11
N TYR A 156 -15.54 32.96 3.56
CA TYR A 156 -14.09 32.75 3.47
C TYR A 156 -13.44 32.66 4.85
N HIS A 157 -13.76 33.60 5.74
CA HIS A 157 -13.24 33.61 7.11
C HIS A 157 -13.79 32.42 7.93
N ALA A 158 -15.05 32.05 7.74
CA ALA A 158 -15.64 30.84 8.33
C ALA A 158 -14.88 29.58 7.90
N LEU A 159 -14.59 29.39 6.60
CA LEU A 159 -13.82 28.25 6.12
C LEU A 159 -12.36 28.26 6.61
N ARG A 160 -11.73 29.43 6.74
CA ARG A 160 -10.41 29.55 7.37
C ARG A 160 -10.45 29.12 8.83
N SER A 161 -11.49 29.52 9.56
CA SER A 161 -11.71 29.11 10.93
C SER A 161 -11.85 27.58 11.02
N ASP A 162 -12.67 26.95 10.19
CA ASP A 162 -12.84 25.49 10.15
C ASP A 162 -11.51 24.77 9.87
N ALA A 163 -10.71 25.29 8.92
CA ALA A 163 -9.39 24.75 8.63
C ALA A 163 -8.39 24.94 9.78
N ALA A 164 -8.49 26.01 10.57
CA ALA A 164 -7.69 26.24 11.77
C ALA A 164 -8.13 25.31 12.92
N LEU A 165 -9.43 25.10 13.10
CA LEU A 165 -9.98 24.18 14.09
C LEU A 165 -9.48 22.75 13.89
N ILE A 166 -9.48 22.26 12.64
CA ILE A 166 -8.95 20.92 12.31
C ILE A 166 -7.43 20.82 12.58
N ARG A 167 -6.69 21.93 12.42
CA ARG A 167 -5.26 22.01 12.78
C ARG A 167 -5.02 22.16 14.29
N HIS A 168 -6.07 22.25 15.10
CA HIS A 168 -6.01 22.59 16.51
C HIS A 168 -5.36 23.95 16.81
N ASP A 169 -5.39 24.88 15.84
CA ASP A 169 -4.95 26.27 16.02
C ASP A 169 -6.12 27.11 16.51
N LEU A 170 -6.36 27.07 17.83
CA LEU A 170 -7.50 27.75 18.45
C LEU A 170 -7.40 29.28 18.35
N ALA A 171 -6.18 29.83 18.29
CA ALA A 171 -5.98 31.27 18.17
C ALA A 171 -6.33 31.78 16.76
N GLU A 172 -5.93 31.06 15.71
CA GLU A 172 -6.37 31.38 14.35
C GLU A 172 -7.87 31.12 14.17
N TYR A 173 -8.41 30.05 14.78
CA TYR A 173 -9.84 29.75 14.76
C TYR A 173 -10.68 30.92 15.31
N GLU A 174 -10.35 31.41 16.51
CA GLU A 174 -11.05 32.53 17.15
C GLU A 174 -10.96 33.80 16.30
N LYS A 175 -9.75 34.13 15.85
CA LYS A 175 -9.50 35.33 15.05
C LYS A 175 -10.35 35.34 13.78
N GLU A 176 -10.36 34.24 13.03
CA GLU A 176 -11.08 34.17 11.76
C GLU A 176 -12.61 34.14 11.99
N LEU A 177 -13.10 33.55 13.10
CA LEU A 177 -14.52 33.66 13.48
C LEU A 177 -14.94 35.09 13.84
N LEU A 178 -14.09 35.83 14.56
CA LEU A 178 -14.35 37.23 14.89
C LEU A 178 -14.43 38.10 13.63
N GLU A 179 -13.57 37.86 12.64
CA GLU A 179 -13.62 38.55 11.35
C GLU A 179 -14.90 38.19 10.58
N ALA A 180 -15.28 36.90 10.55
CA ALA A 180 -16.55 36.47 9.93
C ALA A 180 -17.76 37.15 10.59
N LYS A 181 -17.79 37.21 11.92
CA LYS A 181 -18.81 37.91 12.71
C LYS A 181 -18.81 39.42 12.48
N GLN A 182 -17.65 40.03 12.28
CA GLN A 182 -17.57 41.45 11.96
C GLN A 182 -18.18 41.76 10.59
N ILE A 183 -18.00 40.87 9.61
CA ILE A 183 -18.52 41.02 8.24
C ILE A 183 -20.03 40.73 8.20
N ASP A 184 -20.49 39.70 8.89
CA ASP A 184 -21.92 39.35 9.01
C ASP A 184 -22.35 39.18 10.47
N PRO A 185 -22.68 40.30 11.17
CA PRO A 185 -23.01 40.28 12.60
C PRO A 185 -24.34 39.63 12.96
N HIS A 186 -25.20 39.34 11.96
CA HIS A 186 -26.54 38.80 12.21
C HIS A 186 -26.56 37.27 12.18
N ASP A 187 -25.53 36.62 11.60
CA ASP A 187 -25.42 35.16 11.64
C ASP A 187 -24.89 34.68 12.99
N LYS A 188 -25.84 34.35 13.88
CA LYS A 188 -25.58 33.84 15.24
C LYS A 188 -24.84 32.50 15.27
N LYS A 189 -24.58 31.84 14.13
CA LYS A 189 -23.69 30.66 14.10
C LYS A 189 -22.27 31.00 14.55
N TYR A 190 -21.80 32.22 14.26
CA TYR A 190 -20.50 32.67 14.75
C TYR A 190 -20.51 32.86 16.28
N ASP A 191 -21.61 33.39 16.83
CA ASP A 191 -21.80 33.49 18.28
C ASP A 191 -21.77 32.11 18.94
N LEU A 192 -22.50 31.14 18.40
CA LEU A 192 -22.50 29.78 18.92
C LEU A 192 -21.10 29.14 18.87
N ALA A 193 -20.35 29.35 17.78
CA ALA A 193 -19.01 28.83 17.61
C ALA A 193 -18.01 29.45 18.60
N LEU A 194 -18.02 30.78 18.74
CA LEU A 194 -17.19 31.51 19.71
C LEU A 194 -17.55 31.11 21.15
N ALA A 195 -18.83 31.06 21.49
CA ALA A 195 -19.28 30.66 22.83
C ALA A 195 -18.86 29.22 23.16
N THR A 196 -18.86 28.32 22.18
CA THR A 196 -18.34 26.96 22.33
C THR A 196 -16.84 26.94 22.59
N LEU A 197 -16.07 27.77 21.86
CA LEU A 197 -14.63 27.89 22.06
C LEU A 197 -14.33 28.39 23.48
N HIS A 198 -15.02 29.45 23.91
CA HIS A 198 -14.88 30.00 25.26
C HIS A 198 -15.29 28.97 26.33
N LEU A 199 -16.38 28.22 26.12
CA LEU A 199 -16.79 27.13 27.02
C LEU A 199 -15.74 26.00 27.11
N ALA A 200 -15.01 25.73 26.04
CA ALA A 200 -13.94 24.74 26.05
C ALA A 200 -12.66 25.23 26.75
N ALA A 201 -12.55 26.52 27.09
CA ALA A 201 -11.35 27.10 27.69
C ALA A 201 -11.06 26.52 29.08
N ASN A 202 -9.79 26.22 29.35
CA ASN A 202 -9.36 25.79 30.69
C ASN A 202 -9.33 26.94 31.70
N ASP A 203 -9.18 28.18 31.22
CA ASP A 203 -9.27 29.38 32.05
C ASP A 203 -10.70 29.59 32.55
N VAL A 204 -10.86 29.84 33.84
CA VAL A 204 -12.18 29.95 34.49
C VAL A 204 -12.93 31.20 34.02
N ALA A 205 -12.22 32.32 33.79
CA ALA A 205 -12.88 33.55 33.37
C ALA A 205 -13.42 33.42 31.94
N THR A 206 -12.60 32.92 31.01
CA THR A 206 -13.03 32.64 29.63
C THR A 206 -14.13 31.57 29.59
N HIS A 207 -14.03 30.53 30.44
CA HIS A 207 -15.07 29.51 30.54
C HIS A 207 -16.43 30.11 30.92
N GLU A 208 -16.48 30.93 31.97
CA GLU A 208 -17.72 31.56 32.42
C GLU A 208 -18.26 32.59 31.41
N VAL A 209 -17.40 33.22 30.60
CA VAL A 209 -17.83 34.01 29.43
C VAL A 209 -18.58 33.11 28.44
N GLY A 210 -18.02 31.96 28.08
CA GLY A 210 -18.67 31.00 27.18
C GLY A 210 -20.00 30.47 27.73
N VAL A 211 -20.08 30.20 29.04
CA VAL A 211 -21.34 29.84 29.71
C VAL A 211 -22.38 30.96 29.54
N HIS A 212 -22.00 32.21 29.80
CA HIS A 212 -22.90 33.35 29.67
C HIS A 212 -23.39 33.55 28.23
N GLU A 213 -22.49 33.50 27.25
CA GLU A 213 -22.84 33.64 25.82
C GLU A 213 -23.81 32.54 25.36
N LEU A 214 -23.60 31.28 25.79
CA LEU A 214 -24.54 30.20 25.50
C LEU A 214 -25.90 30.38 26.18
N LEU A 215 -25.92 30.90 27.42
CA LEU A 215 -27.18 31.20 28.11
C LEU A 215 -27.97 32.29 27.38
N VAL A 216 -27.31 33.31 26.83
CA VAL A 216 -27.96 34.32 25.98
C VAL A 216 -28.51 33.68 24.70
N LEU A 217 -27.78 32.74 24.09
CA LEU A 217 -28.27 32.00 22.92
C LEU A 217 -29.46 31.07 23.24
N CYS A 218 -29.69 30.71 24.51
CA CYS A 218 -30.87 29.95 24.91
C CYS A 218 -32.19 30.72 24.74
N ASP A 219 -32.15 32.05 24.69
CA ASP A 219 -33.34 32.88 24.48
C ASP A 219 -33.82 32.81 23.02
N ASP A 220 -32.91 32.58 22.08
CA ASP A 220 -33.22 32.40 20.65
C ASP A 220 -33.72 30.98 20.37
N GLU A 221 -34.95 30.86 19.86
CA GLU A 221 -35.58 29.57 19.57
C GLU A 221 -34.78 28.68 18.60
N SER A 222 -34.07 29.29 17.64
CA SER A 222 -33.29 28.56 16.64
C SER A 222 -32.03 27.92 17.21
N PHE A 223 -31.46 28.52 18.27
CA PHE A 223 -30.19 28.09 18.88
C PHE A 223 -30.36 27.48 20.27
N ARG A 224 -31.55 27.60 20.87
CA ARG A 224 -31.85 27.16 22.23
C ARG A 224 -31.44 25.73 22.51
N ARG A 225 -31.78 24.82 21.60
CA ARG A 225 -31.46 23.40 21.73
C ARG A 225 -29.94 23.19 21.75
N ASP A 226 -29.23 23.70 20.75
CA ASP A 226 -27.78 23.50 20.59
C ASP A 226 -26.99 24.14 21.73
N ALA A 227 -27.38 25.34 22.17
CA ALA A 227 -26.74 26.01 23.30
C ALA A 227 -26.95 25.23 24.60
N MET A 228 -28.18 24.78 24.87
CA MET A 228 -28.50 23.99 26.06
C MET A 228 -27.79 22.63 26.07
N HIS A 229 -27.67 21.97 24.90
CA HIS A 229 -26.91 20.73 24.75
C HIS A 229 -25.43 20.93 25.15
N ARG A 230 -24.79 21.98 24.63
CA ARG A 230 -23.38 22.30 24.94
C ARG A 230 -23.16 22.60 26.42
N LEU A 231 -24.09 23.34 27.05
CA LEU A 231 -24.06 23.62 28.49
C LEU A 231 -24.22 22.34 29.33
N ALA A 232 -25.15 21.46 28.94
CA ALA A 232 -25.36 20.18 29.63
C ALA A 232 -24.13 19.27 29.52
N ASP A 233 -23.53 19.16 28.32
CA ASP A 233 -22.33 18.37 28.08
C ASP A 233 -21.10 18.91 28.81
N ASP A 234 -20.88 20.23 28.78
CA ASP A 234 -19.78 20.86 29.53
C ASP A 234 -19.92 20.64 31.03
N GLY A 235 -21.14 20.78 31.57
CA GLY A 235 -21.41 20.47 32.97
C GLY A 235 -21.06 19.03 33.31
N LEU A 236 -21.34 18.06 32.43
CA LEU A 236 -20.96 16.67 32.62
C LEU A 236 -19.44 16.48 32.56
N ARG A 237 -18.77 17.03 31.53
CA ARG A 237 -17.31 16.93 31.34
C ARG A 237 -16.52 17.53 32.51
N ARG A 238 -17.01 18.61 33.10
CA ARG A 238 -16.39 19.29 34.25
C ARG A 238 -16.88 18.76 35.60
N ASN A 239 -17.64 17.65 35.61
CA ASN A 239 -18.19 17.02 36.81
C ASN A 239 -19.09 17.95 37.66
N GLN A 240 -19.74 18.92 37.02
CA GLN A 240 -20.76 19.82 37.60
C GLN A 240 -22.15 19.20 37.46
N ILE A 241 -22.34 18.02 38.06
CA ILE A 241 -23.49 17.15 37.83
C ILE A 241 -24.84 17.87 38.07
N THR A 242 -24.95 18.70 39.10
CA THR A 242 -26.20 19.43 39.40
C THR A 242 -26.59 20.41 38.28
N ARG A 243 -25.64 21.20 37.77
CA ARG A 243 -25.88 22.13 36.64
C ARG A 243 -26.21 21.36 35.37
N SER A 244 -25.43 20.31 35.09
CA SER A 244 -25.65 19.45 33.93
C SER A 244 -27.04 18.82 33.94
N LEU A 245 -27.51 18.34 35.09
CA LEU A 245 -28.85 17.76 35.25
C LEU A 245 -29.97 18.78 35.06
N GLU A 246 -29.78 20.02 35.53
CA GLU A 246 -30.72 21.12 35.29
C GLU A 246 -30.88 21.39 33.79
N TYR A 247 -29.76 21.57 33.07
CA TYR A 247 -29.78 21.81 31.63
C TYR A 247 -30.31 20.60 30.85
N GLY A 248 -29.90 19.38 31.21
CA GLY A 248 -30.36 18.14 30.58
C GLY A 248 -31.87 17.93 30.71
N ARG A 249 -32.46 18.21 31.89
CA ARG A 249 -33.92 18.14 32.10
C ARG A 249 -34.67 19.24 31.35
N LYS A 250 -34.10 20.45 31.23
CA LYS A 250 -34.68 21.52 30.39
C LYS A 250 -34.65 21.13 28.91
N LEU A 251 -33.54 20.56 28.45
CA LEU A 251 -33.34 20.09 27.08
C LEU A 251 -34.34 18.98 26.70
N ASP A 252 -34.57 17.98 27.56
CA ASP A 252 -35.54 16.89 27.31
C ASP A 252 -37.01 17.37 27.29
N ARG A 253 -37.30 18.58 27.77
CA ARG A 253 -38.63 19.20 27.66
C ARG A 253 -38.85 19.98 26.37
N LEU A 254 -37.79 20.25 25.60
CA LEU A 254 -37.93 20.99 24.35
C LEU A 254 -38.72 20.18 23.30
N PRO A 255 -39.54 20.85 22.47
CA PRO A 255 -40.31 20.19 21.42
C PRO A 255 -39.43 19.70 20.26
N ASN A 256 -38.31 20.37 20.00
CA ASN A 256 -37.34 20.04 18.95
C ASN A 256 -36.15 19.22 19.46
N ARG A 257 -36.26 18.58 20.64
CA ARG A 257 -35.20 17.71 21.18
C ARG A 257 -34.92 16.54 20.24
N ASP A 258 -33.66 16.13 20.21
CA ASP A 258 -33.19 14.98 19.44
C ASP A 258 -32.91 13.78 20.34
N PHE A 259 -32.75 12.60 19.74
CA PHE A 259 -32.36 11.39 20.45
C PHE A 259 -30.99 11.54 21.15
N SER A 260 -30.06 12.28 20.53
CA SER A 260 -28.74 12.59 21.10
C SER A 260 -28.84 13.37 22.42
N ASP A 261 -29.81 14.27 22.55
CA ASP A 261 -30.06 15.03 23.76
C ASP A 261 -30.52 14.13 24.92
N ARG A 262 -31.34 13.12 24.60
CA ARG A 262 -31.83 12.16 25.58
C ARG A 262 -30.74 11.17 26.02
N LEU A 263 -29.83 10.80 25.13
CA LEU A 263 -28.62 10.04 25.48
C LEU A 263 -27.68 10.84 26.39
N LEU A 264 -27.56 12.15 26.15
CA LEU A 264 -26.83 13.04 27.05
C LEU A 264 -27.49 13.07 28.43
N LEU A 265 -28.81 13.28 28.52
CA LEU A 265 -29.54 13.21 29.79
C LEU A 265 -29.35 11.85 30.49
N LEU A 266 -29.41 10.74 29.76
CA LEU A 266 -29.16 9.41 30.32
C LEU A 266 -27.75 9.27 30.91
N SER A 267 -26.74 9.84 30.24
CA SER A 267 -25.36 9.89 30.75
C SER A 267 -25.27 10.70 32.05
N ILE A 268 -25.97 11.84 32.11
CA ILE A 268 -26.00 12.73 33.26
C ILE A 268 -26.69 12.06 34.46
N LEU A 269 -27.86 11.44 34.24
CA LEU A 269 -28.59 10.71 35.28
C LEU A 269 -27.76 9.56 35.85
N LYS A 270 -27.07 8.81 34.98
CA LYS A 270 -26.17 7.73 35.40
C LYS A 270 -25.00 8.27 36.24
N ALA A 271 -24.38 9.37 35.82
CA ALA A 271 -23.30 10.02 36.58
C ALA A 271 -23.79 10.57 37.93
N ALA A 272 -25.04 11.03 38.02
CA ALA A 272 -25.68 11.48 39.25
C ALA A 272 -26.12 10.34 40.19
N GLY A 273 -26.13 9.09 39.72
CA GLY A 273 -26.74 7.98 40.45
C GLY A 273 -28.26 8.13 40.62
N ASP A 274 -28.92 8.84 39.69
CA ASP A 274 -30.34 9.14 39.77
C ASP A 274 -31.19 7.88 39.47
N GLY A 275 -32.26 7.67 40.24
CA GLY A 275 -33.17 6.53 40.10
C GLY A 275 -33.95 6.51 38.78
N GLU A 276 -34.06 7.63 38.08
CA GLU A 276 -34.70 7.73 36.76
C GLU A 276 -33.89 7.06 35.64
N THR A 277 -32.60 6.76 35.88
CA THR A 277 -31.66 6.23 34.86
C THR A 277 -32.23 5.00 34.15
N GLN A 278 -32.71 3.99 34.90
CA GLN A 278 -33.22 2.77 34.29
C GLN A 278 -34.52 3.01 33.52
N SER A 279 -35.40 3.86 34.06
CA SER A 279 -36.68 4.20 33.41
C SER A 279 -36.45 4.90 32.07
N LEU A 280 -35.50 5.85 32.01
CA LEU A 280 -35.16 6.52 30.76
C LEU A 280 -34.51 5.57 29.76
N LEU A 281 -33.60 4.69 30.19
CA LEU A 281 -33.00 3.67 29.32
C LEU A 281 -34.08 2.77 28.68
N GLU A 282 -35.03 2.26 29.46
CA GLU A 282 -36.11 1.43 28.93
C GLU A 282 -37.03 2.19 27.97
N HIS A 283 -37.27 3.48 28.23
CA HIS A 283 -38.03 4.33 27.31
C HIS A 283 -37.27 4.56 25.98
N LEU A 284 -35.95 4.79 26.03
CA LEU A 284 -35.13 4.97 24.84
C LEU A 284 -34.98 3.69 24.02
N LYS A 285 -34.91 2.52 24.67
CA LYS A 285 -34.98 1.22 23.98
C LYS A 285 -36.27 1.08 23.16
N LYS A 286 -37.42 1.45 23.75
CA LYS A 286 -38.72 1.42 23.06
C LYS A 286 -38.76 2.41 21.90
N GLU A 287 -38.33 3.64 22.11
CA GLU A 287 -38.29 4.69 21.07
C GLU A 287 -37.38 4.29 19.88
N ALA A 288 -36.29 3.57 20.15
CA ALA A 288 -35.34 3.16 19.13
C ALA A 288 -35.77 1.96 18.29
N THR A 289 -36.72 1.13 18.74
CA THR A 289 -37.02 -0.22 18.19
C THR A 289 -37.15 -0.29 16.66
N ASP A 290 -37.70 0.75 16.04
CA ASP A 290 -37.97 0.79 14.58
C ASP A 290 -37.03 1.75 13.82
N ASP A 291 -35.98 2.28 14.45
CA ASP A 291 -35.03 3.21 13.85
C ASP A 291 -33.58 2.72 14.02
N ALA A 292 -32.96 2.32 12.89
CA ALA A 292 -31.61 1.78 12.87
C ALA A 292 -30.54 2.78 13.35
N MET A 293 -30.74 4.08 13.15
CA MET A 293 -29.81 5.10 13.65
C MET A 293 -29.88 5.19 15.17
N LYS A 294 -31.09 5.21 15.75
CA LYS A 294 -31.30 5.23 17.20
C LYS A 294 -30.83 3.94 17.88
N ILE A 295 -31.08 2.79 17.25
CA ILE A 295 -30.55 1.48 17.71
C ILE A 295 -29.03 1.53 17.80
N GLY A 296 -28.37 1.93 16.70
CA GLY A 296 -26.92 2.02 16.67
C GLY A 296 -26.38 2.98 17.74
N ALA A 297 -26.98 4.16 17.88
CA ALA A 297 -26.57 5.15 18.86
C ALA A 297 -26.73 4.65 20.31
N LEU A 298 -27.85 4.00 20.64
CA LEU A 298 -28.09 3.49 21.99
C LEU A 298 -27.19 2.28 22.33
N ILE A 299 -26.97 1.34 21.40
CA ILE A 299 -26.01 0.24 21.61
C ILE A 299 -24.60 0.80 21.83
N GLY A 300 -24.18 1.75 21.00
CA GLY A 300 -22.87 2.40 21.14
C GLY A 300 -22.72 3.12 22.48
N TRP A 301 -23.76 3.83 22.92
CA TRP A 301 -23.82 4.43 24.24
C TRP A 301 -23.68 3.37 25.35
N MET A 302 -24.46 2.29 25.30
CA MET A 302 -24.40 1.21 26.30
C MET A 302 -23.00 0.58 26.37
N ASN A 303 -22.35 0.33 25.23
CA ASN A 303 -20.97 -0.15 25.18
C ASN A 303 -20.00 0.83 25.87
N SER A 304 -20.09 2.13 25.55
CA SER A 304 -19.23 3.15 26.15
C SER A 304 -19.39 3.25 27.68
N GLN A 305 -20.59 2.93 28.17
CA GLN A 305 -20.92 2.92 29.60
C GLN A 305 -20.61 1.60 30.31
N LYS A 306 -19.91 0.66 29.64
CA LYS A 306 -19.60 -0.69 30.12
C LYS A 306 -20.85 -1.53 30.42
N MET A 307 -21.96 -1.26 29.72
CA MET A 307 -23.25 -1.95 29.84
C MET A 307 -23.45 -2.97 28.71
N SER A 308 -22.37 -3.57 28.19
CA SER A 308 -22.43 -4.49 27.04
C SER A 308 -23.26 -5.76 27.30
N VAL A 309 -23.37 -6.23 28.55
CA VAL A 309 -24.24 -7.37 28.91
C VAL A 309 -25.72 -7.02 28.68
N GLU A 310 -26.17 -5.87 29.15
CA GLU A 310 -27.53 -5.39 28.90
C GLU A 310 -27.76 -5.05 27.42
N ALA A 311 -26.73 -4.56 26.74
CA ALA A 311 -26.79 -4.27 25.30
C ALA A 311 -27.02 -5.56 24.51
N VAL A 312 -26.27 -6.62 24.79
CA VAL A 312 -26.44 -7.94 24.16
C VAL A 312 -27.84 -8.51 24.43
N ALA A 313 -28.36 -8.35 25.65
CA ALA A 313 -29.73 -8.77 25.98
C ALA A 313 -30.77 -8.03 25.12
N TRP A 314 -30.61 -6.71 24.94
CA TRP A 314 -31.51 -5.92 24.10
C TRP A 314 -31.33 -6.26 22.60
N ILE A 315 -30.11 -6.38 22.10
CA ILE A 315 -29.81 -6.79 20.72
C ILE A 315 -30.55 -8.07 20.32
N LYS A 316 -30.60 -9.07 21.22
CA LYS A 316 -31.29 -10.35 20.99
C LYS A 316 -32.82 -10.20 20.83
N THR A 317 -33.40 -9.06 21.20
CA THR A 317 -34.83 -8.76 21.04
C THR A 317 -35.16 -7.95 19.78
N LEU A 318 -34.15 -7.39 19.11
CA LEU A 318 -34.34 -6.49 17.97
C LEU A 318 -34.48 -7.25 16.63
N PRO A 319 -35.19 -6.68 15.63
CA PRO A 319 -35.29 -7.27 14.31
C PRO A 319 -33.90 -7.36 13.63
N PRO A 320 -33.47 -8.55 13.13
CA PRO A 320 -32.15 -8.70 12.49
C PRO A 320 -31.91 -7.77 11.30
N THR A 321 -32.98 -7.41 10.57
CA THR A 321 -32.92 -6.50 9.40
C THR A 321 -32.59 -5.05 9.79
N MET A 322 -32.83 -4.66 11.05
CA MET A 322 -32.48 -3.33 11.57
C MET A 322 -31.04 -3.28 12.06
N LEU A 323 -30.54 -4.40 12.61
CA LEU A 323 -29.18 -4.52 13.13
C LEU A 323 -28.09 -4.51 12.05
N VAL A 324 -28.44 -4.69 10.78
CA VAL A 324 -27.48 -4.68 9.65
C VAL A 324 -27.43 -3.36 8.90
N LYS A 325 -28.16 -2.34 9.35
CA LYS A 325 -28.23 -1.02 8.69
C LYS A 325 -27.35 0.00 9.42
N ARG A 326 -26.80 0.95 8.66
CA ARG A 326 -26.08 2.13 9.18
C ARG A 326 -24.94 1.71 10.14
N THR A 327 -24.91 2.24 11.36
CA THR A 327 -23.87 2.02 12.38
C THR A 327 -24.19 0.87 13.34
N ALA A 328 -25.44 0.41 13.39
CA ALA A 328 -25.89 -0.67 14.26
C ALA A 328 -25.04 -1.95 14.20
N PRO A 329 -24.59 -2.46 13.03
CA PRO A 329 -23.91 -3.74 12.99
C PRO A 329 -22.56 -3.75 13.72
N LEU A 330 -21.79 -2.66 13.62
CA LEU A 330 -20.48 -2.57 14.27
C LEU A 330 -20.61 -2.43 15.79
N ASN A 331 -21.57 -1.63 16.27
CA ASN A 331 -21.83 -1.46 17.70
C ASN A 331 -22.39 -2.76 18.31
N ALA A 332 -23.22 -3.50 17.58
CA ALA A 332 -23.71 -4.81 18.02
C ALA A 332 -22.56 -5.83 18.10
N ALA A 333 -21.69 -5.88 17.09
CA ALA A 333 -20.52 -6.74 17.10
C ALA A 333 -19.56 -6.42 18.25
N GLU A 334 -19.33 -5.14 18.53
CA GLU A 334 -18.56 -4.70 19.70
C GLU A 334 -19.17 -5.17 21.01
N ALA A 335 -20.49 -5.10 21.17
CA ALA A 335 -21.17 -5.58 22.37
C ALA A 335 -20.91 -7.08 22.60
N PHE A 336 -21.05 -7.92 21.55
CA PHE A 336 -20.75 -9.34 21.64
C PHE A 336 -19.28 -9.62 21.96
N MET A 337 -18.35 -8.89 21.35
CA MET A 337 -16.92 -9.02 21.64
C MET A 337 -16.58 -8.63 23.08
N ALA A 338 -17.16 -7.53 23.59
CA ALA A 338 -16.95 -7.05 24.96
C ALA A 338 -17.44 -8.05 26.01
N THR A 339 -18.48 -8.82 25.71
CA THR A 339 -18.99 -9.89 26.59
C THR A 339 -18.39 -11.26 26.31
N SER A 340 -17.45 -11.38 25.36
CA SER A 340 -16.91 -12.66 24.87
C SER A 340 -18.00 -13.66 24.41
N ASP A 341 -19.15 -13.15 23.92
CA ASP A 341 -20.24 -13.96 23.35
C ASP A 341 -19.89 -14.30 21.88
N TRP A 342 -18.86 -15.15 21.70
CA TRP A 342 -18.33 -15.51 20.37
C TRP A 342 -19.35 -16.30 19.54
N GLU A 343 -20.20 -17.11 20.18
CA GLU A 343 -21.28 -17.82 19.50
C GLU A 343 -22.33 -16.84 18.97
N GLY A 344 -22.74 -15.86 19.79
CA GLY A 344 -23.66 -14.79 19.39
C GLY A 344 -23.08 -13.96 18.25
N LEU A 345 -21.80 -13.58 18.32
CA LEU A 345 -21.11 -12.86 17.25
C LEU A 345 -21.07 -13.68 15.95
N GLY A 346 -20.73 -14.97 16.04
CA GLY A 346 -20.70 -15.88 14.90
C GLY A 346 -22.06 -15.97 14.21
N LYS A 347 -23.13 -16.22 14.96
CA LYS A 347 -24.50 -16.26 14.44
C LYS A 347 -24.89 -14.94 13.78
N PHE A 348 -24.58 -13.81 14.42
CA PHE A 348 -24.87 -12.49 13.89
C PHE A 348 -24.17 -12.24 12.53
N CYS A 349 -22.93 -12.70 12.38
CA CYS A 349 -22.18 -12.54 11.13
C CYS A 349 -22.62 -13.50 10.01
N THR A 350 -23.19 -14.67 10.33
CA THR A 350 -23.70 -15.63 9.32
C THR A 350 -25.00 -15.21 8.63
N GLY A 351 -25.65 -14.15 9.11
CA GLY A 351 -26.94 -13.65 8.61
C GLY A 351 -26.86 -12.80 7.34
N THR A 352 -27.71 -11.77 7.28
CA THR A 352 -27.86 -10.84 6.14
C THR A 352 -26.54 -10.14 5.78
N LYS A 353 -26.34 -9.85 4.49
CA LYS A 353 -25.18 -9.07 4.00
C LYS A 353 -25.22 -7.64 4.56
N TRP A 354 -24.06 -7.07 4.85
CA TRP A 354 -23.93 -5.70 5.41
C TRP A 354 -23.58 -4.66 4.34
N ASP A 355 -23.95 -4.91 3.08
CA ASP A 355 -23.66 -4.04 1.93
C ASP A 355 -22.21 -3.55 1.90
N ALA A 356 -21.97 -2.24 2.08
CA ALA A 356 -20.65 -1.62 2.06
C ALA A 356 -19.72 -2.11 3.19
N LEU A 357 -20.27 -2.67 4.27
CA LEU A 357 -19.52 -3.18 5.42
C LEU A 357 -19.38 -4.71 5.41
N ASP A 358 -19.71 -5.40 4.30
CA ASP A 358 -19.68 -6.86 4.26
C ASP A 358 -18.27 -7.43 4.51
N TYR A 359 -17.22 -6.70 4.13
CA TYR A 359 -15.84 -7.08 4.47
C TYR A 359 -15.59 -7.10 5.99
N MET A 360 -16.18 -6.14 6.73
CA MET A 360 -16.08 -6.10 8.19
C MET A 360 -16.85 -7.27 8.83
N ARG A 361 -18.01 -7.63 8.27
CA ARG A 361 -18.77 -8.81 8.69
C ARG A 361 -17.93 -10.08 8.60
N ASN A 362 -17.20 -10.28 7.50
CA ASN A 362 -16.29 -11.43 7.36
C ASN A 362 -15.12 -11.38 8.35
N ALA A 363 -14.54 -10.20 8.60
CA ALA A 363 -13.48 -10.04 9.59
C ALA A 363 -13.95 -10.38 11.01
N LEU A 364 -15.16 -9.96 11.37
CA LEU A 364 -15.79 -10.27 12.67
C LEU A 364 -16.16 -11.75 12.79
N ALA A 365 -16.64 -12.38 11.70
CA ALA A 365 -16.84 -13.82 11.65
C ALA A 365 -15.51 -14.57 11.88
N ALA A 366 -14.44 -14.12 11.22
CA ALA A 366 -13.11 -14.69 11.43
C ALA A 366 -12.66 -14.59 12.89
N ARG A 367 -12.95 -13.46 13.55
CA ARG A 367 -12.65 -13.24 14.97
C ARG A 367 -13.41 -14.21 15.86
N ALA A 368 -14.73 -14.34 15.67
CA ALA A 368 -15.56 -15.28 16.42
C ALA A 368 -15.06 -16.74 16.28
N LEU A 369 -14.79 -17.17 15.05
CA LEU A 369 -14.30 -18.52 14.75
C LEU A 369 -12.93 -18.79 15.39
N ARG A 370 -12.02 -17.81 15.39
CA ARG A 370 -10.69 -17.97 15.99
C ARG A 370 -10.78 -18.22 17.49
N GLU A 371 -11.62 -17.45 18.17
CA GLU A 371 -11.83 -17.58 19.63
C GLU A 371 -12.60 -18.87 19.97
N ALA A 372 -13.38 -19.40 19.04
CA ALA A 372 -14.01 -20.72 19.15
C ALA A 372 -13.05 -21.90 18.84
N GLY A 373 -11.76 -21.63 18.54
CA GLY A 373 -10.77 -22.67 18.20
C GLY A 373 -10.85 -23.19 16.75
N GLN A 374 -11.69 -22.59 15.91
CA GLN A 374 -11.93 -22.95 14.51
C GLN A 374 -10.99 -22.16 13.59
N ALA A 375 -9.68 -22.47 13.67
CA ALA A 375 -8.63 -21.69 13.02
C ALA A 375 -8.68 -21.73 11.48
N GLU A 376 -9.13 -22.84 10.89
CA GLU A 376 -9.23 -22.99 9.44
C GLU A 376 -10.36 -22.13 8.88
N GLU A 377 -11.58 -22.27 9.44
CA GLU A 377 -12.73 -21.46 9.04
C GLU A 377 -12.49 -19.98 9.31
N SER A 378 -11.85 -19.65 10.44
CA SER A 378 -11.40 -18.28 10.74
C SER A 378 -10.53 -17.72 9.62
N SER A 379 -9.54 -18.49 9.17
CA SER A 379 -8.63 -18.08 8.10
C SER A 379 -9.37 -17.91 6.76
N GLN A 380 -10.36 -18.75 6.46
CA GLN A 380 -11.20 -18.60 5.27
C GLN A 380 -12.01 -17.29 5.32
N GLN A 381 -12.66 -16.99 6.44
CA GLN A 381 -13.42 -15.75 6.61
C GLN A 381 -12.52 -14.51 6.56
N TRP A 382 -11.33 -14.56 7.15
CA TRP A 382 -10.37 -13.47 7.05
C TRP A 382 -9.94 -13.21 5.61
N ASN A 383 -9.62 -14.26 4.85
CA ASN A 383 -9.25 -14.13 3.45
C ASN A 383 -10.38 -13.54 2.59
N GLU A 384 -11.63 -13.90 2.88
CA GLU A 384 -12.80 -13.30 2.22
C GLU A 384 -12.93 -11.81 2.54
N ALA A 385 -12.66 -11.39 3.78
CA ALA A 385 -12.61 -9.98 4.15
C ALA A 385 -11.53 -9.22 3.34
N VAL A 386 -10.33 -9.78 3.24
CA VAL A 386 -9.22 -9.21 2.46
C VAL A 386 -9.55 -9.15 0.96
N ALA A 387 -10.22 -10.17 0.42
CA ALA A 387 -10.64 -10.18 -0.98
C ALA A 387 -11.67 -9.08 -1.29
N LYS A 388 -12.61 -8.83 -0.37
CA LYS A 388 -13.67 -7.82 -0.54
C LYS A 388 -13.17 -6.38 -0.48
N VAL A 389 -12.15 -6.08 0.33
CA VAL A 389 -11.58 -4.72 0.34
C VAL A 389 -10.88 -4.39 -0.98
N GLY A 390 -10.31 -5.39 -1.66
CA GLY A 390 -9.70 -5.23 -2.98
C GLY A 390 -8.61 -4.15 -2.99
N ALA A 391 -8.76 -3.16 -3.88
CA ALA A 391 -7.84 -2.00 -3.99
C ALA A 391 -8.35 -0.73 -3.26
N HIS A 392 -9.38 -0.84 -2.41
CA HIS A 392 -9.93 0.31 -1.70
C HIS A 392 -9.11 0.63 -0.44
N SER A 393 -8.17 1.57 -0.58
CA SER A 393 -7.16 1.88 0.46
C SER A 393 -7.77 2.20 1.83
N GLU A 394 -8.88 2.95 1.89
CA GLU A 394 -9.57 3.27 3.17
C GLU A 394 -10.07 2.01 3.89
N GLN A 395 -10.62 1.03 3.15
CA GLN A 395 -11.11 -0.22 3.73
C GLN A 395 -9.96 -1.12 4.19
N ILE A 396 -8.85 -1.12 3.44
CA ILE A 396 -7.61 -1.83 3.83
C ILE A 396 -7.09 -1.29 5.16
N PHE A 397 -7.01 0.03 5.33
CA PHE A 397 -6.56 0.63 6.59
C PHE A 397 -7.54 0.37 7.74
N GLY A 398 -8.85 0.46 7.50
CA GLY A 398 -9.86 0.11 8.50
C GLY A 398 -9.73 -1.33 8.99
N LEU A 399 -9.53 -2.28 8.08
CA LEU A 399 -9.35 -3.69 8.40
C LEU A 399 -8.00 -3.96 9.11
N ALA A 400 -6.93 -3.26 8.71
CA ALA A 400 -5.62 -3.39 9.34
C ALA A 400 -5.64 -2.88 10.79
N GLU A 401 -6.37 -1.81 11.06
CA GLU A 401 -6.52 -1.27 12.41
C GLU A 401 -7.32 -2.22 13.32
N LEU A 402 -8.35 -2.90 12.79
CA LEU A 402 -9.06 -3.95 13.53
C LEU A 402 -8.13 -5.12 13.88
N ALA A 403 -7.38 -5.64 12.91
CA ALA A 403 -6.41 -6.71 13.14
C ALA A 403 -5.39 -6.31 14.21
N ARG A 404 -4.87 -5.08 14.15
CA ARG A 404 -3.94 -4.55 15.16
C ARG A 404 -4.56 -4.50 16.55
N LYS A 405 -5.80 -4.02 16.68
CA LYS A 405 -6.54 -3.98 17.96
C LYS A 405 -6.77 -5.37 18.55
N TRP A 406 -6.96 -6.38 17.71
CA TRP A 406 -7.11 -7.79 18.13
C TRP A 406 -5.78 -8.50 18.40
N GLY A 407 -4.64 -7.82 18.21
CA GLY A 407 -3.31 -8.42 18.34
C GLY A 407 -2.91 -9.32 17.16
N TRP A 408 -3.65 -9.28 16.05
CA TRP A 408 -3.39 -10.03 14.82
C TRP A 408 -2.36 -9.29 13.96
N GLN A 409 -1.14 -9.25 14.49
CA GLN A 409 -0.08 -8.39 13.98
C GLN A 409 0.35 -8.74 12.55
N ASN A 410 0.36 -10.03 12.20
CA ASN A 410 0.75 -10.49 10.87
C ASN A 410 -0.28 -10.07 9.83
N GLU A 411 -1.56 -10.23 10.14
CA GLU A 411 -2.66 -9.84 9.29
C GLU A 411 -2.69 -8.32 9.03
N ALA A 412 -2.38 -7.50 10.04
CA ALA A 412 -2.23 -6.05 9.88
C ALA A 412 -1.06 -5.70 8.96
N ILE A 413 0.08 -6.38 9.11
CA ILE A 413 1.26 -6.19 8.25
C ILE A 413 0.95 -6.57 6.80
N ASP A 414 0.26 -7.68 6.57
CA ASP A 414 -0.13 -8.12 5.22
C ASP A 414 -1.03 -7.09 4.54
N LEU A 415 -1.95 -6.49 5.29
CA LEU A 415 -2.80 -5.40 4.79
C LEU A 415 -2.02 -4.12 4.50
N TRP A 416 -1.03 -3.75 5.31
CA TRP A 416 -0.15 -2.62 4.98
C TRP A 416 0.69 -2.89 3.73
N TRP A 417 1.19 -4.11 3.54
CA TRP A 417 1.85 -4.49 2.29
C TRP A 417 0.91 -4.49 1.09
N LEU A 418 -0.38 -4.82 1.29
CA LEU A 418 -1.41 -4.70 0.26
C LEU A 418 -1.67 -3.23 -0.09
N ALA A 419 -1.84 -2.35 0.91
CA ALA A 419 -2.00 -0.91 0.72
C ALA A 419 -0.77 -0.27 0.05
N ALA A 420 0.43 -0.79 0.30
CA ALA A 420 1.65 -0.33 -0.34
C ALA A 420 1.70 -0.57 -1.87
N LYS A 421 0.78 -1.39 -2.42
CA LYS A 421 0.65 -1.62 -3.86
C LYS A 421 -0.08 -0.48 -4.58
N ASP A 422 -0.89 0.30 -3.86
CA ASP A 422 -1.55 1.49 -4.40
C ASP A 422 -0.51 2.62 -4.55
N PRO A 423 -0.22 3.10 -5.78
CA PRO A 423 0.77 4.15 -5.99
C PRO A 423 0.52 5.43 -5.20
N ILE A 424 -0.74 5.75 -4.90
CA ILE A 424 -1.12 6.95 -4.14
C ILE A 424 -0.67 6.85 -2.69
N ASN A 425 -0.83 5.66 -2.09
CA ASN A 425 -0.56 5.42 -0.66
C ASN A 425 0.77 4.70 -0.41
N ALA A 426 1.47 4.26 -1.46
CA ALA A 426 2.67 3.44 -1.40
C ALA A 426 3.73 4.04 -0.46
N GLU A 427 4.11 5.31 -0.67
CA GLU A 427 5.16 5.94 0.14
C GLU A 427 4.78 6.01 1.62
N LYS A 428 3.59 6.56 1.93
CA LYS A 428 3.12 6.71 3.31
C LYS A 428 3.12 5.37 4.02
N THR A 429 2.58 4.35 3.36
CA THR A 429 2.43 3.00 3.94
C THR A 429 3.78 2.31 4.12
N LEU A 430 4.69 2.46 3.15
CA LEU A 430 6.04 1.92 3.27
C LEU A 430 6.84 2.61 4.37
N ARG A 431 6.65 3.92 4.60
CA ARG A 431 7.25 4.61 5.76
C ARG A 431 6.72 4.06 7.09
N MET A 432 5.41 3.81 7.19
CA MET A 432 4.83 3.16 8.37
C MET A 432 5.43 1.76 8.61
N LEU A 433 5.57 0.96 7.56
CA LEU A 433 6.22 -0.35 7.62
C LEU A 433 7.70 -0.24 8.03
N TYR A 434 8.41 0.77 7.53
CA TYR A 434 9.80 1.04 7.91
C TYR A 434 9.92 1.29 9.42
N ASP A 435 9.13 2.22 9.96
CA ASP A 435 9.15 2.57 11.38
C ASP A 435 8.78 1.36 12.25
N PHE A 436 7.77 0.59 11.80
CA PHE A 436 7.34 -0.64 12.47
C PHE A 436 8.46 -1.68 12.59
N TYR A 437 9.14 -2.00 11.49
CA TYR A 437 10.23 -2.97 11.49
C TYR A 437 11.50 -2.43 12.17
N ALA A 438 11.74 -1.11 12.10
CA ALA A 438 12.86 -0.46 12.78
C ALA A 438 12.74 -0.59 14.30
N ALA A 439 11.56 -0.30 14.84
CA ALA A 439 11.28 -0.44 16.28
C ALA A 439 11.50 -1.88 16.79
N ARG A 440 11.20 -2.88 15.94
CA ARG A 440 11.35 -4.31 16.24
C ARG A 440 12.73 -4.89 15.90
N ARG A 441 13.60 -4.08 15.29
CA ARG A 441 14.94 -4.49 14.86
C ARG A 441 14.94 -5.59 13.80
N GLU A 442 13.92 -5.63 12.95
CA GLU A 442 13.75 -6.64 11.90
C GLU A 442 14.47 -6.22 10.62
N THR A 443 15.80 -6.33 10.61
CA THR A 443 16.68 -5.80 9.55
C THR A 443 16.39 -6.36 8.15
N HIS A 444 16.01 -7.64 8.03
CA HIS A 444 15.60 -8.23 6.75
C HIS A 444 14.30 -7.63 6.21
N GLN A 445 13.36 -7.28 7.08
CA GLN A 445 12.12 -6.63 6.66
C GLN A 445 12.34 -5.15 6.32
N LEU A 446 13.25 -4.47 7.04
CA LEU A 446 13.70 -3.12 6.67
C LEU A 446 14.31 -3.08 5.26
N TYR A 447 15.13 -4.07 4.92
CA TYR A 447 15.67 -4.20 3.56
C TYR A 447 14.55 -4.30 2.52
N ARG A 448 13.55 -5.18 2.76
CA ARG A 448 12.39 -5.33 1.89
C ARG A 448 11.66 -4.01 1.69
N VAL A 449 11.38 -3.28 2.78
CA VAL A 449 10.72 -1.96 2.71
C VAL A 449 11.54 -0.95 1.91
N LEU A 450 12.86 -0.89 2.13
CA LEU A 450 13.75 0.03 1.44
C LEU A 450 13.85 -0.23 -0.06
N VAL A 451 13.82 -1.50 -0.49
CA VAL A 451 13.77 -1.86 -1.93
C VAL A 451 12.49 -1.33 -2.58
N HIS A 452 11.35 -1.38 -1.89
CA HIS A 452 10.10 -0.83 -2.40
C HIS A 452 10.07 0.70 -2.33
N LEU A 453 10.59 1.31 -1.26
CA LEU A 453 10.69 2.76 -1.14
C LEU A 453 11.58 3.36 -2.23
N GLU A 454 12.69 2.71 -2.58
CA GLU A 454 13.59 3.19 -3.62
C GLU A 454 12.90 3.22 -4.99
N LYS A 455 12.05 2.23 -5.30
CA LYS A 455 11.23 2.25 -6.53
C LYS A 455 10.23 3.39 -6.58
N VAL A 456 9.62 3.72 -5.43
CA VAL A 456 8.64 4.82 -5.31
C VAL A 456 9.35 6.19 -5.28
N ARG A 457 10.55 6.26 -4.71
CA ARG A 457 11.36 7.47 -4.55
C ARG A 457 12.81 7.24 -5.02
N PRO A 458 13.03 7.05 -6.33
CA PRO A 458 14.36 6.71 -6.87
C PRO A 458 15.39 7.83 -6.75
N ASN A 459 14.93 9.06 -6.49
CA ASN A 459 15.79 10.24 -6.29
C ASN A 459 15.98 10.60 -4.81
N ASP A 460 15.36 9.86 -3.87
CA ASP A 460 15.54 10.10 -2.44
C ASP A 460 16.86 9.49 -1.96
N ARG A 461 17.83 10.36 -1.74
CA ARG A 461 19.19 9.99 -1.31
C ARG A 461 19.21 9.29 0.04
N ALA A 462 18.32 9.65 0.97
CA ALA A 462 18.27 9.03 2.28
C ALA A 462 17.80 7.58 2.16
N VAL A 463 16.77 7.33 1.34
CA VAL A 463 16.29 5.97 1.04
C VAL A 463 17.40 5.13 0.40
N ARG A 464 18.11 5.67 -0.60
CA ARG A 464 19.20 4.98 -1.29
C ARG A 464 20.40 4.70 -0.38
N ASN A 465 20.78 5.66 0.47
CA ASN A 465 21.83 5.45 1.48
C ASN A 465 21.43 4.35 2.47
N ASN A 466 20.20 4.40 2.98
CA ASN A 466 19.72 3.42 3.95
C ASN A 466 19.61 2.02 3.32
N LEU A 467 19.19 1.93 2.05
CA LEU A 467 19.19 0.69 1.28
C LEU A 467 20.61 0.16 1.12
N ALA A 468 21.58 1.00 0.76
CA ALA A 468 22.98 0.62 0.64
C ALA A 468 23.54 0.13 1.98
N GLN A 469 23.29 0.87 3.06
CA GLN A 469 23.74 0.53 4.41
C GLN A 469 23.22 -0.84 4.86
N ILE A 470 21.91 -1.06 4.76
CA ILE A 470 21.28 -2.33 5.16
C ILE A 470 21.74 -3.48 4.27
N SER A 471 21.88 -3.24 2.96
CA SER A 471 22.41 -4.24 2.01
C SER A 471 23.83 -4.69 2.38
N LEU A 472 24.71 -3.74 2.73
CA LEU A 472 26.09 -4.03 3.17
C LEU A 472 26.13 -4.81 4.49
N LEU A 473 25.23 -4.49 5.44
CA LEU A 473 25.15 -5.18 6.72
C LEU A 473 24.63 -6.62 6.60
N LEU A 474 23.65 -6.84 5.72
CA LEU A 474 23.04 -8.14 5.49
C LEU A 474 23.78 -8.99 4.46
N ASN A 475 24.82 -8.43 3.82
CA ASN A 475 25.53 -9.07 2.73
C ASN A 475 24.61 -9.43 1.53
N LEU A 476 23.70 -8.52 1.18
CA LEU A 476 22.72 -8.68 0.10
C LEU A 476 23.03 -7.70 -1.04
N ASN A 477 22.97 -8.17 -2.29
CA ASN A 477 23.18 -7.35 -3.51
C ASN A 477 24.39 -6.39 -3.41
N LEU A 478 25.54 -6.91 -2.97
CA LEU A 478 26.72 -6.11 -2.63
C LEU A 478 27.16 -5.17 -3.74
N ASP A 479 27.15 -5.62 -5.01
CA ASP A 479 27.56 -4.78 -6.14
C ASP A 479 26.71 -3.51 -6.25
N GLN A 480 25.38 -3.67 -6.13
CA GLN A 480 24.44 -2.55 -6.11
C GLN A 480 24.63 -1.70 -4.86
N ALA A 481 24.83 -2.32 -3.70
CA ALA A 481 25.02 -1.62 -2.43
C ALA A 481 26.27 -0.74 -2.44
N HIS A 482 27.39 -1.25 -2.97
CA HIS A 482 28.64 -0.52 -3.16
C HIS A 482 28.46 0.66 -4.11
N HIS A 483 27.77 0.44 -5.24
CA HIS A 483 27.47 1.49 -6.20
C HIS A 483 26.61 2.60 -5.58
N LEU A 484 25.50 2.24 -4.92
CA LEU A 484 24.60 3.20 -4.27
C LEU A 484 25.29 4.01 -3.17
N ALA A 485 26.09 3.36 -2.32
CA ALA A 485 26.83 4.05 -1.26
C ALA A 485 27.79 5.11 -1.84
N ARG A 486 28.48 4.77 -2.93
CA ARG A 486 29.38 5.68 -3.64
C ARG A 486 28.63 6.85 -4.26
N GLU A 487 27.58 6.55 -5.02
CA GLU A 487 26.82 7.56 -5.76
C GLU A 487 26.17 8.59 -4.82
N VAL A 488 25.58 8.13 -3.72
CA VAL A 488 24.95 9.02 -2.74
C VAL A 488 25.98 9.91 -2.04
N TYR A 489 27.16 9.37 -1.71
CA TYR A 489 28.27 10.14 -1.15
C TYR A 489 28.82 11.17 -2.14
N GLU A 490 29.07 10.80 -3.40
CA GLU A 490 29.60 11.72 -4.42
C GLU A 490 28.66 12.92 -4.66
N GLN A 491 27.35 12.73 -4.53
CA GLN A 491 26.36 13.81 -4.64
C GLN A 491 26.32 14.73 -3.40
N GLN A 492 26.58 14.20 -2.19
CA GLN A 492 26.55 14.97 -0.94
C GLN A 492 27.72 14.58 -0.01
N PRO A 493 28.97 14.93 -0.36
CA PRO A 493 30.16 14.43 0.34
C PRO A 493 30.32 15.00 1.75
N LYS A 494 29.63 16.10 2.07
CA LYS A 494 29.61 16.73 3.40
C LYS A 494 28.54 16.14 4.33
N ASN A 495 27.77 15.15 3.89
CA ASN A 495 26.80 14.49 4.76
C ASN A 495 27.51 13.35 5.53
N PRO A 496 27.64 13.43 6.87
CA PRO A 496 28.40 12.46 7.65
C PRO A 496 27.79 11.06 7.63
N ASP A 497 26.46 10.95 7.54
CA ASP A 497 25.78 9.64 7.49
C ASP A 497 26.08 8.93 6.16
N TYR A 498 26.10 9.66 5.04
CA TYR A 498 26.42 9.10 3.72
C TYR A 498 27.90 8.74 3.58
N ALA A 499 28.77 9.59 4.10
CA ALA A 499 30.20 9.33 4.16
C ALA A 499 30.50 8.09 5.00
N SER A 500 29.78 7.88 6.11
CA SER A 500 29.93 6.68 6.94
C SER A 500 29.56 5.38 6.21
N THR A 501 28.46 5.37 5.46
CA THR A 501 28.03 4.21 4.66
C THR A 501 29.03 3.92 3.53
N TYR A 502 29.54 4.96 2.86
CA TYR A 502 30.55 4.80 1.81
C TYR A 502 31.91 4.35 2.37
N ALA A 503 32.34 4.89 3.51
CA ALA A 503 33.54 4.42 4.19
C ALA A 503 33.40 2.94 4.61
N PHE A 504 32.22 2.53 5.08
CA PHE A 504 31.94 1.13 5.42
C PHE A 504 31.97 0.22 4.17
N SER A 505 31.41 0.69 3.05
CA SER A 505 31.51 0.04 1.74
C SER A 505 32.98 -0.20 1.34
N LEU A 506 33.83 0.83 1.41
CA LEU A 506 35.26 0.73 1.10
C LEU A 506 36.02 -0.22 2.06
N TYR A 507 35.67 -0.18 3.34
CA TYR A 507 36.24 -1.08 4.34
C TYR A 507 35.94 -2.55 4.03
N LEU A 508 34.70 -2.87 3.64
CA LEU A 508 34.30 -4.23 3.25
C LEU A 508 35.02 -4.70 1.98
N GLN A 509 35.35 -3.78 1.06
CA GLN A 509 36.19 -4.03 -0.11
C GLN A 509 37.69 -4.14 0.23
N GLY A 510 38.08 -3.95 1.49
CA GLY A 510 39.46 -4.04 1.95
C GLY A 510 40.27 -2.75 1.87
N ASP A 511 39.69 -1.64 1.42
CA ASP A 511 40.38 -0.36 1.27
C ASP A 511 40.23 0.51 2.54
N LEU A 512 40.86 0.04 3.64
CA LEU A 512 40.84 0.72 4.93
C LEU A 512 41.41 2.15 4.85
N LYS A 513 42.41 2.38 3.99
CA LYS A 513 43.06 3.68 3.84
C LYS A 513 42.09 4.71 3.28
N LYS A 514 41.39 4.39 2.19
CA LYS A 514 40.38 5.30 1.62
C LYS A 514 39.17 5.45 2.54
N ALA A 515 38.73 4.37 3.21
CA ALA A 515 37.62 4.44 4.17
C ALA A 515 37.86 5.48 5.27
N LEU A 516 39.05 5.47 5.88
CA LEU A 516 39.41 6.45 6.90
C LEU A 516 39.64 7.86 6.34
N GLN A 517 40.12 7.97 5.09
CA GLN A 517 40.30 9.27 4.43
C GLN A 517 38.94 9.96 4.18
N VAL A 518 37.91 9.21 3.78
CA VAL A 518 36.55 9.72 3.61
C VAL A 518 36.02 10.34 4.92
N LEU A 519 36.36 9.73 6.07
CA LEU A 519 35.90 10.19 7.38
C LEU A 519 36.78 11.26 8.03
N ALA A 520 37.99 11.50 7.52
CA ALA A 520 38.97 12.41 8.13
C ALA A 520 38.56 13.89 8.08
N GLY A 521 37.59 14.26 7.23
CA GLY A 521 37.10 15.64 7.07
C GLY A 521 35.97 16.03 8.02
N PHE A 522 35.48 15.12 8.86
CA PHE A 522 34.37 15.36 9.80
C PHE A 522 34.89 15.64 11.21
N SER A 523 34.13 16.42 11.98
CA SER A 523 34.46 16.72 13.37
C SER A 523 34.28 15.50 14.28
N ASP A 524 34.97 15.50 15.43
CA ASP A 524 34.84 14.42 16.42
C ASP A 524 33.39 14.24 16.88
N ALA A 525 32.64 15.33 17.07
CA ALA A 525 31.22 15.30 17.44
C ALA A 525 30.35 14.60 16.38
N GLU A 526 30.66 14.76 15.08
CA GLU A 526 29.95 14.06 14.00
C GLU A 526 30.31 12.58 13.96
N LEU A 527 31.60 12.24 14.14
CA LEU A 527 32.09 10.86 14.14
C LEU A 527 31.66 10.06 15.38
N GLU A 528 31.37 10.75 16.48
CA GLU A 528 30.85 10.17 17.73
C GLU A 528 29.34 9.91 17.71
N ARG A 529 28.61 10.35 16.67
CA ARG A 529 27.19 9.99 16.49
C ARG A 529 27.03 8.47 16.50
N PRO A 530 26.12 7.88 17.30
CA PRO A 530 26.04 6.43 17.51
C PRO A 530 26.05 5.57 16.23
N GLN A 531 25.36 6.01 15.19
CA GLN A 531 25.28 5.33 13.90
C GLN A 531 26.58 5.35 13.07
N ILE A 532 27.46 6.34 13.29
CA ILE A 532 28.75 6.51 12.59
C ILE A 532 29.88 5.88 13.41
N ALA A 533 29.83 6.07 14.74
CA ALA A 533 30.82 5.61 15.69
C ALA A 533 31.05 4.09 15.61
N ALA A 534 30.00 3.31 15.31
CA ALA A 534 30.11 1.87 15.09
C ALA A 534 31.04 1.52 13.92
N TYR A 535 30.84 2.14 12.75
CA TYR A 535 31.68 1.90 11.57
C TYR A 535 33.09 2.46 11.76
N TYR A 536 33.18 3.70 12.25
CA TYR A 536 34.45 4.37 12.45
C TYR A 536 35.32 3.66 13.49
N GLY A 537 34.73 3.22 14.61
CA GLY A 537 35.40 2.45 15.64
C GLY A 537 35.97 1.12 15.11
N VAL A 538 35.21 0.39 14.30
CA VAL A 538 35.69 -0.86 13.66
C VAL A 538 36.88 -0.59 12.73
N MET A 539 36.85 0.49 11.96
CA MET A 539 37.95 0.87 11.08
C MET A 539 39.22 1.25 11.88
N LEU A 540 39.07 2.02 12.95
CA LEU A 540 40.17 2.39 13.84
C LEU A 540 40.78 1.19 14.57
N ALA A 541 39.94 0.27 15.05
CA ALA A 541 40.40 -0.98 15.66
C ALA A 541 41.24 -1.80 14.67
N ARG A 542 40.82 -1.90 13.40
CA ARG A 542 41.62 -2.57 12.36
C ARG A 542 42.92 -1.85 12.01
N LYS A 543 42.97 -0.52 12.15
CA LYS A 543 44.19 0.29 12.02
C LYS A 543 45.17 0.07 13.18
N GLY A 544 44.71 -0.47 14.32
CA GLY A 544 45.49 -0.62 15.55
C GLY A 544 45.48 0.63 16.44
N THR A 545 44.54 1.55 16.23
CA THR A 545 44.40 2.78 17.02
C THR A 545 43.19 2.63 17.95
N VAL A 546 43.41 2.47 19.25
CA VAL A 546 42.34 2.32 20.26
C VAL A 546 42.10 3.68 20.92
N ASN A 547 41.01 4.35 20.54
CA ASN A 547 40.62 5.70 21.00
C ASN A 547 39.21 5.71 21.67
N GLY A 548 38.71 6.88 22.06
CA GLY A 548 37.37 7.05 22.66
C GLY A 548 36.22 6.48 21.82
N CYS A 549 36.28 6.59 20.49
CA CYS A 549 35.24 6.05 19.59
C CYS A 549 35.17 4.52 19.58
N THR A 550 36.31 3.82 19.72
CA THR A 550 36.29 2.36 19.92
C THR A 550 35.59 1.99 21.23
N ALA A 551 35.84 2.73 22.32
CA ALA A 551 35.16 2.52 23.59
C ALA A 551 33.64 2.81 23.50
N LEU A 552 33.21 3.83 22.75
CA LEU A 552 31.80 4.14 22.53
C LEU A 552 31.08 3.05 21.71
N ALA A 553 31.70 2.56 20.64
CA ALA A 553 31.19 1.46 19.82
C ALA A 553 30.99 0.15 20.62
N PHE A 554 31.82 -0.10 21.64
CA PHE A 554 31.70 -1.25 22.55
C PHE A 554 30.82 -0.98 23.79
N SER A 555 30.72 0.26 24.26
CA SER A 555 29.95 0.65 25.48
C SER A 555 28.44 0.74 25.28
N SER A 556 27.97 0.88 24.04
CA SER A 556 26.53 0.91 23.70
C SER A 556 25.79 -0.41 24.03
N GLN A 557 26.51 -1.43 24.51
CA GLN A 557 25.94 -2.66 25.08
C GLN A 557 25.67 -2.64 26.58
N THR A 558 26.12 -1.64 27.35
CA THR A 558 26.07 -1.75 28.83
C THR A 558 25.85 -0.41 29.53
N ARG A 559 24.58 0.01 29.68
CA ARG A 559 24.19 0.62 30.95
C ARG A 559 24.34 -0.47 32.02
N ARG A 560 25.45 -0.41 32.77
CA ARG A 560 25.94 -1.30 33.87
C ARG A 560 27.04 -2.27 33.44
N VAL A 561 28.32 -1.87 33.49
CA VAL A 561 29.45 -2.54 34.22
C VAL A 561 30.66 -1.54 34.25
N PRO A 562 31.48 -1.42 35.33
CA PRO A 562 32.51 -0.38 35.47
C PRO A 562 33.77 -0.56 34.59
N ARG A 563 34.30 0.61 34.21
CA ARG A 563 35.31 0.98 33.20
C ARG A 563 36.70 0.30 33.25
N GLN A 564 37.01 -0.58 34.20
CA GLN A 564 38.40 -1.00 34.46
C GLN A 564 38.74 -2.47 34.18
N GLN A 565 37.78 -3.38 34.01
CA GLN A 565 38.09 -4.81 33.80
C GLN A 565 38.24 -5.24 32.32
N ILE A 566 37.76 -4.45 31.36
CA ILE A 566 37.78 -4.81 29.94
C ILE A 566 39.13 -4.42 29.28
N LEU A 567 39.75 -3.31 29.72
CA LEU A 567 40.98 -2.79 29.13
C LEU A 567 42.20 -3.73 29.31
N MET A 568 42.20 -4.57 30.35
CA MET A 568 43.27 -5.53 30.60
C MET A 568 43.11 -6.86 29.85
N ARG A 569 41.89 -7.23 29.41
CA ARG A 569 41.64 -8.53 28.74
C ARG A 569 41.77 -8.51 27.22
N GLU A 570 41.88 -7.33 26.60
CA GLU A 570 41.98 -7.20 25.14
C GLU A 570 43.37 -6.82 24.62
N LYS A 571 44.26 -6.30 25.49
CA LYS A 571 45.64 -5.98 25.11
C LYS A 571 46.41 -7.23 24.64
N ASP A 572 46.06 -8.40 25.18
CA ASP A 572 46.72 -9.67 24.87
C ASP A 572 46.19 -10.38 23.61
N ARG A 573 45.03 -9.95 23.05
CA ARG A 573 44.38 -10.65 21.93
C ARG A 573 44.78 -10.16 20.53
N PHE A 574 45.48 -9.02 20.43
CA PHE A 574 45.87 -8.40 19.16
C PHE A 574 47.38 -8.48 18.85
N ALA A 575 48.16 -9.24 19.63
CA ALA A 575 49.61 -9.33 19.47
C ALA A 575 50.11 -10.37 18.44
N THR A 576 49.26 -11.08 17.69
CA THR A 576 49.73 -12.16 16.79
C THR A 576 49.02 -12.23 15.44
N GLY A 577 49.72 -11.83 14.36
CA GLY A 577 49.71 -12.43 13.01
C GLY A 577 48.55 -12.09 12.04
N PRO A 578 48.81 -11.97 10.71
CA PRO A 578 47.82 -11.50 9.74
C PRO A 578 46.93 -12.62 9.15
N ARG A 579 45.76 -12.21 8.65
CA ARG A 579 44.72 -12.97 7.92
C ARG A 579 43.95 -14.03 8.73
N LYS A 580 42.90 -13.60 9.43
CA LYS A 580 41.66 -14.39 9.59
C LYS A 580 40.43 -13.50 9.41
N LEU A 581 39.49 -13.98 8.59
CA LEU A 581 38.15 -13.43 8.42
C LEU A 581 37.50 -13.20 9.80
N MET A 582 36.78 -12.08 9.98
CA MET A 582 36.13 -11.72 11.25
C MET A 582 35.23 -12.86 11.76
N ARG A 583 35.31 -13.17 13.06
CA ARG A 583 34.50 -14.23 13.68
C ARG A 583 33.02 -13.79 13.83
N PRO A 584 32.05 -14.72 13.69
CA PRO A 584 30.61 -14.41 13.63
C PRO A 584 30.06 -13.56 14.79
N GLY A 585 30.58 -13.71 16.02
CA GLY A 585 30.09 -12.96 17.19
C GLY A 585 30.33 -11.44 17.12
N THR A 586 31.33 -10.99 16.37
CA THR A 586 31.63 -9.55 16.18
C THR A 586 30.61 -8.86 15.28
N LEU A 587 30.02 -9.62 14.35
CA LEU A 587 29.00 -9.14 13.40
C LEU A 587 27.67 -8.90 14.11
N THR A 588 27.27 -9.81 15.01
CA THR A 588 26.04 -9.75 15.80
C THR A 588 26.03 -8.53 16.74
N HIS A 589 27.19 -8.21 17.32
CA HIS A 589 27.38 -7.04 18.18
C HIS A 589 27.35 -5.72 17.39
N MET A 590 27.91 -5.68 16.17
CA MET A 590 27.87 -4.50 15.28
C MET A 590 26.44 -4.21 14.78
N LEU A 591 25.68 -5.24 14.39
CA LEU A 591 24.27 -5.15 14.01
C LEU A 591 23.40 -4.56 15.13
N THR A 592 23.63 -4.95 16.39
CA THR A 592 22.82 -4.48 17.53
C THR A 592 22.97 -2.97 17.80
N VAL A 593 24.17 -2.40 17.59
CA VAL A 593 24.46 -0.98 17.81
C VAL A 593 23.85 -0.12 16.71
N ILE A 594 23.97 -0.55 15.45
CA ILE A 594 23.48 0.19 14.29
C ILE A 594 21.95 0.26 14.29
N ILE A 595 21.27 -0.85 14.59
CA ILE A 595 19.80 -0.90 14.56
C ILE A 595 19.15 -0.02 15.66
N SER A 596 19.83 0.19 16.79
CA SER A 596 19.34 1.08 17.86
C SER A 596 19.33 2.57 17.50
N SER A 597 19.99 2.95 16.38
CA SER A 597 20.13 4.35 15.93
C SER A 597 19.32 4.68 14.68
N ILE A 598 18.60 3.71 14.10
CA ILE A 598 17.88 3.89 12.82
C ILE A 598 16.60 4.76 12.99
N THR A 599 16.05 4.86 14.20
CA THR A 599 14.84 5.67 14.46
C THR A 599 15.08 7.18 14.35
N SER A 600 16.33 7.67 14.30
CA SER A 600 16.61 9.11 14.17
C SER A 600 16.60 9.65 12.74
N PHE A 601 16.58 8.80 11.71
CA PHE A 601 16.77 9.23 10.32
C PHE A 601 15.58 9.97 9.68
N PHE A 602 14.43 10.07 10.35
CA PHE A 602 13.25 10.81 9.85
C PHE A 602 12.79 11.97 10.74
N THR A 603 13.56 12.39 11.75
CA THR A 603 13.13 13.51 12.63
C THR A 603 13.64 14.91 12.25
N HIS A 604 14.34 15.11 11.13
CA HIS A 604 14.79 16.45 10.73
C HIS A 604 14.51 16.78 9.26
N SER A 605 13.34 17.41 9.05
CA SER A 605 13.14 18.38 7.96
C SER A 605 12.13 19.45 8.39
N ALA A 606 12.48 20.22 9.42
CA ALA A 606 11.90 21.53 9.66
C ALA A 606 13.04 22.56 9.51
N PRO A 607 13.04 23.41 8.46
CA PRO A 607 13.99 24.50 8.38
C PRO A 607 13.50 25.66 9.27
N ALA A 608 14.40 26.18 10.09
CA ALA A 608 14.19 27.43 10.82
C ALA A 608 13.95 28.59 9.83
N LYS A 609 12.92 29.41 10.12
CA LYS A 609 12.56 30.67 9.44
C LYS A 609 13.76 31.60 9.25
N ILE A 610 14.04 32.01 8.01
CA ILE A 610 14.53 33.36 7.65
C ILE A 610 14.01 33.73 6.25
N LEU A 611 13.32 34.87 6.12
CA LEU A 611 12.98 35.62 4.89
C LEU A 611 13.63 37.02 4.99
N PRO A 612 13.72 37.85 3.94
CA PRO A 612 13.86 37.60 2.49
C PRO A 612 14.90 38.52 1.79
N ALA A 613 15.26 38.24 0.52
CA ALA A 613 15.52 39.28 -0.52
C ALA A 613 15.68 38.72 -1.97
N LYS A 614 14.67 39.05 -2.80
CA LYS A 614 14.64 39.52 -4.21
C LYS A 614 15.48 38.92 -5.39
N GLU A 615 14.69 38.43 -6.37
CA GLU A 615 14.66 38.73 -7.84
C GLU A 615 15.77 38.28 -8.82
N LYS A 616 15.43 37.43 -9.81
CA LYS A 616 14.99 37.84 -11.18
C LYS A 616 14.54 36.66 -12.08
N MET A 617 13.51 36.94 -12.88
CA MET A 617 12.85 36.15 -13.93
C MET A 617 13.67 35.97 -15.24
N SER A 618 13.43 34.86 -15.98
CA SER A 618 13.13 34.85 -17.43
C SER A 618 12.77 33.42 -17.92
N LYS A 619 11.48 33.11 -18.18
CA LYS A 619 10.83 32.87 -19.50
C LYS A 619 11.60 32.04 -20.55
N LYS A 620 11.09 30.84 -20.88
CA LYS A 620 10.48 30.54 -22.21
C LYS A 620 9.78 29.18 -22.25
N SER A 621 8.71 29.15 -23.04
CA SER A 621 7.72 28.10 -23.28
C SER A 621 8.04 27.26 -24.53
N ASP A 622 7.22 26.21 -24.67
CA ASP A 622 6.77 25.56 -25.91
C ASP A 622 7.66 24.46 -26.53
N ARG A 623 7.19 23.20 -26.50
CA ARG A 623 6.30 22.60 -27.52
C ARG A 623 6.23 21.07 -27.36
N ALA A 624 5.02 20.54 -27.43
CA ALA A 624 4.76 19.14 -27.74
C ALA A 624 4.66 18.96 -29.28
N SER A 625 5.02 17.78 -29.77
CA SER A 625 4.42 17.16 -30.96
C SER A 625 4.70 15.66 -30.98
N GLU A 626 3.62 14.90 -31.12
CA GLU A 626 3.55 13.51 -31.56
C GLU A 626 4.21 13.32 -32.94
N ASP A 627 4.70 12.12 -33.26
CA ASP A 627 4.12 11.33 -34.35
C ASP A 627 4.73 9.93 -34.52
N SER A 628 3.91 9.09 -35.15
CA SER A 628 3.98 7.64 -35.30
C SER A 628 4.78 7.16 -36.53
N PHE A 629 4.92 5.83 -36.62
CA PHE A 629 5.08 4.96 -37.82
C PHE A 629 6.40 4.20 -38.07
N SER A 630 6.17 2.88 -38.15
CA SER A 630 6.92 1.72 -38.65
C SER A 630 7.50 1.83 -40.08
N TRP A 631 8.66 1.20 -40.34
CA TRP A 631 8.81 -0.05 -41.15
C TRP A 631 10.27 -0.45 -41.43
N LEU A 632 10.60 -1.72 -41.10
CA LEU A 632 11.46 -2.76 -41.71
C LEU A 632 12.88 -2.57 -42.32
N GLN A 633 13.63 -3.70 -42.17
CA GLN A 633 14.73 -4.31 -42.95
C GLN A 633 16.16 -3.76 -42.72
N THR A 634 17.21 -4.58 -42.56
CA THR A 634 17.66 -5.69 -43.44
C THR A 634 18.54 -6.74 -42.72
N THR A 635 18.66 -7.88 -43.39
CA THR A 635 19.15 -9.25 -43.17
C THR A 635 20.67 -9.49 -43.10
N THR A 636 21.11 -10.59 -42.46
CA THR A 636 21.72 -11.83 -43.06
C THR A 636 22.72 -12.54 -42.12
N ALA A 637 22.57 -13.86 -41.93
CA ALA A 637 23.53 -14.92 -42.32
C ALA A 637 23.19 -16.28 -41.67
N PHE A 638 23.14 -17.32 -42.51
CA PHE A 638 22.86 -18.73 -42.20
C PHE A 638 24.09 -19.47 -41.63
N SER A 639 23.85 -20.52 -40.84
CA SER A 639 24.63 -21.77 -40.92
C SER A 639 23.79 -22.96 -40.45
N LEU A 640 23.66 -23.93 -41.37
CA LEU A 640 23.10 -25.28 -41.17
C LEU A 640 24.23 -26.23 -40.73
N ALA A 641 23.97 -27.09 -39.74
CA ALA A 641 24.74 -28.31 -39.56
C ALA A 641 23.92 -29.42 -38.85
N ARG A 642 23.66 -30.47 -39.64
CA ARG A 642 23.53 -31.92 -39.35
C ARG A 642 22.43 -32.44 -38.42
N GLU A 643 21.50 -33.16 -39.04
CA GLU A 643 20.72 -34.26 -38.46
C GLU A 643 21.55 -35.55 -38.44
N ASP A 644 21.39 -36.33 -37.36
CA ASP A 644 21.69 -37.77 -37.25
C ASP A 644 20.39 -38.51 -36.81
N PRO A 645 20.23 -39.81 -37.12
CA PRO A 645 18.93 -40.50 -37.28
C PRO A 645 18.24 -40.95 -35.96
N PRO A 646 16.96 -41.40 -35.99
CA PRO A 646 16.07 -41.41 -34.84
C PRO A 646 16.34 -42.59 -33.89
N GLY A 647 17.04 -42.32 -32.80
CA GLY A 647 17.00 -43.17 -31.60
C GLY A 647 15.67 -42.95 -30.87
N HIS A 648 14.99 -44.04 -30.51
CA HIS A 648 13.74 -44.09 -29.72
C HIS A 648 13.39 -42.77 -29.03
N ALA A 649 12.36 -42.07 -29.52
CA ALA A 649 11.93 -40.81 -28.94
C ALA A 649 11.57 -41.03 -27.46
N GLU A 650 12.45 -40.59 -26.56
CA GLU A 650 12.17 -40.54 -25.13
C GLU A 650 10.86 -39.76 -24.92
N ARG A 651 9.88 -40.36 -24.23
CA ARG A 651 8.54 -39.77 -23.99
C ARG A 651 8.62 -38.32 -23.47
N TYR A 652 9.67 -38.02 -22.70
CA TYR A 652 10.00 -36.68 -22.21
C TYR A 652 11.47 -36.35 -22.52
N PRO A 653 11.77 -35.43 -23.46
CA PRO A 653 13.14 -35.08 -23.81
C PRO A 653 13.84 -34.26 -22.72
N TRP A 654 15.17 -34.39 -22.63
CA TRP A 654 16.01 -33.58 -21.73
C TRP A 654 16.01 -32.09 -22.11
N LYS A 655 15.66 -31.24 -21.16
CA LYS A 655 15.93 -29.80 -21.15
C LYS A 655 17.37 -29.60 -20.71
N LYS A 656 18.26 -29.22 -21.63
CA LYS A 656 19.69 -29.12 -21.37
C LYS A 656 20.12 -27.73 -20.94
N GLU A 657 21.17 -27.62 -20.14
CA GLU A 657 21.82 -26.37 -19.77
C GLU A 657 20.87 -25.31 -19.19
N ILE A 658 20.05 -25.73 -18.24
CA ILE A 658 19.08 -24.87 -17.57
C ILE A 658 19.70 -24.25 -16.32
N VAL A 659 19.68 -22.92 -16.24
CA VAL A 659 20.07 -22.22 -15.02
C VAL A 659 19.16 -22.68 -13.88
N THR A 660 19.78 -23.16 -12.82
CA THR A 660 19.15 -23.86 -11.69
C THR A 660 19.53 -23.16 -10.40
N THR A 661 18.52 -22.79 -9.61
CA THR A 661 18.70 -22.11 -8.33
C THR A 661 18.17 -22.95 -7.17
N VAL A 662 18.59 -22.61 -5.95
CA VAL A 662 18.22 -23.36 -4.74
C VAL A 662 17.15 -22.60 -3.98
N PHE A 663 16.07 -23.30 -3.60
CA PHE A 663 15.00 -22.77 -2.76
C PHE A 663 14.62 -23.79 -1.68
N TRP A 664 14.01 -23.33 -0.60
CA TRP A 664 13.63 -24.24 0.49
C TRP A 664 12.29 -23.95 1.15
N ILE A 665 11.67 -24.99 1.70
CA ILE A 665 10.38 -24.89 2.39
C ILE A 665 10.55 -24.11 3.69
N GLY A 666 9.68 -23.12 3.88
CA GLY A 666 9.72 -22.19 5.01
C GLY A 666 10.74 -21.06 4.86
N GLU A 667 11.32 -20.90 3.66
CA GLU A 667 12.14 -19.72 3.32
C GLU A 667 11.38 -18.43 3.66
N GLN A 668 12.06 -17.53 4.37
CA GLN A 668 11.52 -16.22 4.68
C GLN A 668 11.58 -15.31 3.45
N PRO A 669 10.65 -14.37 3.28
CA PRO A 669 10.67 -13.49 2.11
C PRO A 669 11.99 -12.72 2.05
N SER A 670 12.63 -12.73 0.88
CA SER A 670 13.85 -11.97 0.58
C SER A 670 13.59 -11.04 -0.62
N ALA A 671 14.51 -10.11 -0.93
CA ALA A 671 14.31 -9.25 -2.12
C ALA A 671 14.31 -10.02 -3.44
N ASN A 672 14.87 -11.24 -3.46
CA ASN A 672 14.92 -12.10 -4.63
C ASN A 672 13.77 -13.13 -4.66
N ASN A 673 13.10 -13.37 -3.52
CA ASN A 673 11.90 -14.19 -3.39
C ASN A 673 10.85 -13.47 -2.52
N PRO A 674 9.97 -12.63 -3.11
CA PRO A 674 9.02 -11.81 -2.35
C PRO A 674 7.85 -12.62 -1.75
N ILE A 675 7.73 -13.91 -2.11
CA ILE A 675 6.71 -14.83 -1.59
C ILE A 675 7.43 -15.83 -0.66
N PRO A 676 7.11 -15.88 0.64
CA PRO A 676 7.72 -16.89 1.52
C PRO A 676 7.31 -18.28 1.06
N ASN A 677 8.23 -19.24 1.03
CA ASN A 677 7.93 -20.64 0.71
C ASN A 677 7.26 -21.37 1.88
N ARG A 678 6.42 -20.66 2.65
CA ARG A 678 5.55 -21.22 3.70
C ARG A 678 4.33 -21.91 3.12
N SER A 679 3.96 -21.50 1.91
CA SER A 679 2.97 -22.10 1.02
C SER A 679 3.61 -22.38 -0.32
N SER A 680 3.20 -23.44 -1.00
CA SER A 680 3.44 -23.63 -2.44
C SER A 680 2.19 -23.26 -3.24
N SER A 681 2.32 -23.30 -4.56
CA SER A 681 1.23 -23.18 -5.53
C SER A 681 0.10 -24.18 -5.31
N TRP A 682 0.37 -25.29 -4.61
CA TRP A 682 -0.57 -26.39 -4.39
C TRP A 682 -0.72 -26.83 -2.92
N ASP A 683 -0.01 -26.19 -1.99
CA ASP A 683 -0.11 -26.45 -0.56
C ASP A 683 -0.03 -25.13 0.22
N LYS A 684 -1.17 -24.64 0.73
CA LYS A 684 -1.22 -23.37 1.48
C LYS A 684 -0.50 -23.43 2.84
N ASN A 685 -0.24 -24.63 3.35
CA ASN A 685 0.38 -24.87 4.65
C ASN A 685 1.71 -25.65 4.48
N TRP A 686 2.40 -25.46 3.36
CA TRP A 686 3.53 -26.30 2.92
C TRP A 686 4.62 -26.53 3.98
N SER A 687 5.03 -25.50 4.73
CA SER A 687 5.99 -25.70 5.85
C SER A 687 5.46 -26.61 6.95
N HIS A 688 4.17 -26.50 7.26
CA HIS A 688 3.55 -27.40 8.22
C HIS A 688 3.47 -28.81 7.62
N SER A 689 2.96 -28.96 6.40
CA SER A 689 2.84 -30.25 5.71
C SER A 689 4.19 -30.98 5.59
N TYR A 690 5.29 -30.26 5.32
CA TYR A 690 6.65 -30.81 5.30
C TYR A 690 7.16 -31.22 6.69
N GLY A 691 6.64 -30.64 7.76
CA GLY A 691 7.04 -30.90 9.16
C GLY A 691 7.91 -29.82 9.79
N GLY A 692 8.27 -28.76 9.05
CA GLY A 692 9.03 -27.63 9.58
C GLY A 692 9.84 -26.86 8.53
N PHE A 693 10.78 -26.07 9.00
CA PHE A 693 11.70 -25.29 8.15
C PHE A 693 12.80 -26.18 7.55
N ASP A 694 12.86 -26.28 6.22
CA ASP A 694 13.87 -27.07 5.52
C ASP A 694 15.21 -26.30 5.45
N ASN A 695 16.00 -26.39 6.53
CA ASN A 695 17.18 -25.55 6.70
C ASN A 695 18.25 -25.81 5.61
N PRO A 696 18.58 -24.84 4.75
CA PRO A 696 19.51 -25.03 3.65
C PRO A 696 20.98 -25.09 4.09
N ASP A 697 21.31 -24.77 5.34
CA ASP A 697 22.68 -24.82 5.86
C ASP A 697 23.16 -26.26 5.98
N ARG A 698 24.25 -26.61 5.27
CA ARG A 698 24.86 -27.95 5.28
C ARG A 698 25.26 -28.42 6.68
N GLY A 699 25.65 -27.50 7.58
CA GLY A 699 25.99 -27.82 8.97
C GLY A 699 24.79 -28.23 9.83
N HIS A 700 23.57 -27.98 9.35
CA HIS A 700 22.31 -28.28 10.03
C HIS A 700 21.51 -29.39 9.34
N ARG A 701 22.14 -30.21 8.50
CA ARG A 701 21.52 -31.37 7.84
C ARG A 701 22.18 -32.67 8.27
N VAL A 702 21.38 -33.73 8.42
CA VAL A 702 21.86 -35.11 8.60
C VAL A 702 21.47 -35.88 7.35
N GLY A 703 22.46 -36.32 6.58
CA GLY A 703 22.22 -36.81 5.23
C GLY A 703 21.58 -35.71 4.37
N TYR A 704 20.38 -35.96 3.85
CA TYR A 704 19.66 -35.01 2.98
C TYR A 704 18.46 -34.34 3.65
N ILE A 705 18.30 -34.45 4.97
CA ILE A 705 17.17 -33.88 5.73
C ILE A 705 17.63 -32.89 6.82
N PRO A 706 16.77 -31.97 7.28
CA PRO A 706 17.05 -31.11 8.43
C PRO A 706 17.35 -31.88 9.71
N THR A 707 18.26 -31.37 10.54
CA THR A 707 18.61 -31.94 11.85
C THR A 707 17.47 -31.94 12.88
N LYS A 708 16.50 -31.03 12.73
CA LYS A 708 15.50 -30.75 13.78
C LYS A 708 14.28 -31.66 13.77
N PHE A 709 14.01 -32.34 12.66
CA PHE A 709 12.83 -33.19 12.49
C PHE A 709 12.98 -34.12 11.28
N THR A 710 12.22 -35.21 11.25
CA THR A 710 12.07 -36.06 10.07
C THR A 710 10.99 -35.47 9.16
N PRO A 711 11.29 -35.17 7.88
CA PRO A 711 10.30 -34.62 6.96
C PRO A 711 9.08 -35.52 6.75
N ARG A 712 7.90 -34.91 6.78
CA ARG A 712 6.60 -35.53 6.44
C ARG A 712 6.27 -35.42 4.96
N GLN A 713 7.04 -34.64 4.19
CA GLN A 713 7.01 -34.67 2.73
C GLN A 713 8.42 -34.95 2.18
N ASN A 714 8.51 -35.38 0.93
CA ASN A 714 9.77 -35.79 0.30
C ASN A 714 10.79 -34.63 0.35
N PRO A 715 11.99 -34.84 0.92
CA PRO A 715 13.03 -33.82 0.96
C PRO A 715 13.62 -33.49 -0.41
N PHE A 716 13.46 -34.36 -1.41
CA PHE A 716 13.86 -34.10 -2.80
C PHE A 716 12.66 -33.54 -3.57
N TYR A 717 12.57 -32.21 -3.62
CA TYR A 717 11.55 -31.50 -4.38
C TYR A 717 12.15 -30.40 -5.28
N CYS A 718 11.35 -29.96 -6.26
CA CYS A 718 11.69 -28.90 -7.21
C CYS A 718 10.50 -28.02 -7.57
N ALA A 719 10.77 -26.89 -8.24
CA ALA A 719 9.78 -26.03 -8.86
C ALA A 719 10.10 -25.77 -10.34
N LEU A 720 9.04 -25.77 -11.17
CA LEU A 720 9.07 -25.41 -12.60
C LEU A 720 8.07 -24.28 -12.87
N PRO A 721 8.31 -23.38 -13.84
CA PRO A 721 7.62 -22.08 -13.94
C PRO A 721 6.22 -22.18 -14.56
N TYR A 722 5.38 -23.10 -14.06
CA TYR A 722 4.02 -23.32 -14.50
C TYR A 722 3.11 -23.80 -13.36
N ASN A 723 1.92 -23.20 -13.24
CA ASN A 723 0.86 -23.63 -12.33
C ASN A 723 -0.41 -23.93 -13.14
N ASP A 724 -0.91 -25.15 -13.06
CA ASP A 724 -2.10 -25.60 -13.79
C ASP A 724 -3.43 -25.15 -13.16
N LYS A 725 -3.40 -24.55 -11.96
CA LYS A 725 -4.59 -24.04 -11.25
C LYS A 725 -4.95 -22.60 -11.64
N ALA A 726 -6.26 -22.33 -11.66
CA ALA A 726 -6.83 -20.99 -11.71
C ALA A 726 -7.58 -20.66 -10.40
N SER A 727 -8.15 -19.45 -10.30
CA SER A 727 -9.02 -19.07 -9.16
C SER A 727 -10.21 -20.02 -8.98
N THR A 728 -10.68 -20.59 -10.09
CA THR A 728 -11.69 -21.65 -10.15
C THR A 728 -11.25 -22.71 -11.16
N GLY A 729 -11.10 -23.97 -10.73
CA GLY A 729 -10.71 -25.08 -11.61
C GLY A 729 -9.25 -25.00 -12.11
N HIS A 730 -9.05 -25.34 -13.38
CA HIS A 730 -7.74 -25.33 -14.04
C HIS A 730 -7.61 -24.16 -15.02
N ARG A 731 -6.37 -23.83 -15.35
CA ARG A 731 -6.09 -22.87 -16.43
C ARG A 731 -6.61 -23.41 -17.77
N PRO A 732 -7.14 -22.55 -18.67
CA PRO A 732 -7.71 -22.98 -19.94
C PRO A 732 -6.76 -23.80 -20.83
N GLU A 733 -5.46 -23.51 -20.77
CA GLU A 733 -4.43 -24.23 -21.53
C GLU A 733 -4.09 -25.61 -20.94
N ALA A 734 -4.32 -25.84 -19.65
CA ALA A 734 -3.83 -27.02 -18.95
C ALA A 734 -4.28 -28.36 -19.56
N PRO A 735 -5.56 -28.55 -19.96
CA PRO A 735 -6.01 -29.78 -20.61
C PRO A 735 -5.36 -30.06 -21.98
N GLN A 736 -4.75 -29.05 -22.60
CA GLN A 736 -4.14 -29.14 -23.92
C GLN A 736 -2.62 -29.33 -23.84
N VAL A 737 -1.97 -28.71 -22.85
CA VAL A 737 -0.50 -28.61 -22.79
C VAL A 737 0.14 -29.57 -21.78
N VAL A 738 -0.59 -30.00 -20.75
CA VAL A 738 -0.07 -30.95 -19.75
C VAL A 738 -0.21 -32.37 -20.30
N PRO A 739 0.90 -33.11 -20.56
CA PRO A 739 0.83 -34.37 -21.31
C PRO A 739 0.03 -35.49 -20.65
N TRP A 740 -0.15 -35.43 -19.33
CA TRP A 740 -0.84 -36.43 -18.51
C TRP A 740 -2.12 -35.88 -17.87
N PHE A 741 -2.65 -34.76 -18.39
CA PHE A 741 -3.76 -34.06 -17.74
C PHE A 741 -4.98 -34.96 -17.55
N LYS A 742 -5.33 -35.75 -18.59
CA LYS A 742 -6.52 -36.60 -18.58
C LYS A 742 -6.40 -37.73 -17.57
N GLU A 743 -5.21 -38.33 -17.47
CA GLU A 743 -4.91 -39.43 -16.57
C GLU A 743 -4.81 -38.97 -15.11
N ALA A 744 -4.30 -37.77 -14.88
CA ALA A 744 -4.09 -37.23 -13.53
C ALA A 744 -5.26 -36.39 -12.99
N TYR A 745 -6.31 -36.16 -13.77
CA TYR A 745 -7.44 -35.30 -13.37
C TYR A 745 -8.28 -35.96 -12.25
N GLN A 746 -8.40 -35.27 -11.11
CA GLN A 746 -9.15 -35.73 -9.94
C GLN A 746 -10.31 -34.79 -9.55
N GLY A 747 -10.66 -33.85 -10.42
CA GLY A 747 -11.72 -32.86 -10.18
C GLY A 747 -11.21 -31.42 -10.14
N PRO A 748 -12.15 -30.45 -10.13
CA PRO A 748 -11.80 -29.04 -10.24
C PRO A 748 -10.98 -28.57 -9.03
N GLY A 749 -9.81 -27.98 -9.29
CA GLY A 749 -8.97 -27.36 -8.27
C GLY A 749 -7.95 -28.30 -7.60
N VAL A 750 -7.89 -29.57 -7.99
CA VAL A 750 -6.79 -30.50 -7.64
C VAL A 750 -5.74 -30.43 -8.76
N SER A 751 -4.50 -30.08 -8.43
CA SER A 751 -3.45 -29.96 -9.46
C SER A 751 -3.13 -31.31 -10.11
N THR A 752 -2.95 -31.30 -11.42
CA THR A 752 -2.41 -32.40 -12.22
C THR A 752 -0.88 -32.38 -12.31
N CYS A 753 -0.23 -31.32 -11.84
CA CYS A 753 1.22 -31.13 -11.89
C CYS A 753 1.92 -31.50 -10.57
N LYS A 754 1.27 -31.26 -9.41
CA LYS A 754 1.83 -31.53 -8.09
C LYS A 754 2.25 -33.00 -7.96
N GLY A 755 3.46 -33.24 -7.45
CA GLY A 755 3.99 -34.56 -7.12
C GLY A 755 4.59 -35.33 -8.29
N ARG A 756 4.59 -34.77 -9.51
CA ARG A 756 5.23 -35.41 -10.68
C ARG A 756 6.74 -35.48 -10.51
N TRP A 757 7.34 -36.59 -10.97
CA TRP A 757 8.77 -36.83 -10.84
C TRP A 757 9.57 -36.16 -11.96
N VAL A 758 10.70 -35.56 -11.56
CA VAL A 758 11.65 -34.90 -12.43
C VAL A 758 13.03 -35.49 -12.18
N ALA A 759 13.70 -35.94 -13.25
CA ALA A 759 15.10 -36.30 -13.22
C ALA A 759 15.95 -35.05 -13.50
N ILE A 760 16.94 -34.79 -12.66
CA ILE A 760 17.81 -33.60 -12.71
C ILE A 760 19.26 -34.07 -12.75
N ARG A 761 20.01 -33.67 -13.77
CA ARG A 761 21.36 -34.16 -14.05
C ARG A 761 22.39 -33.03 -13.97
N LYS A 762 23.49 -33.31 -13.27
CA LYS A 762 24.72 -32.50 -13.28
C LYS A 762 25.93 -33.41 -13.50
N GLY A 763 26.58 -33.28 -14.65
CA GLY A 763 27.65 -34.21 -15.05
C GLY A 763 27.16 -35.66 -15.03
N ASN A 764 27.85 -36.52 -14.28
CA ASN A 764 27.53 -37.95 -14.18
C ASN A 764 26.55 -38.29 -13.04
N ARG A 765 25.98 -37.30 -12.34
CA ARG A 765 25.05 -37.53 -11.22
C ARG A 765 23.63 -37.13 -11.63
N VAL A 766 22.66 -37.97 -11.26
CA VAL A 766 21.23 -37.73 -11.49
C VAL A 766 20.48 -37.82 -10.16
N ALA A 767 19.75 -36.76 -9.82
CA ALA A 767 18.82 -36.73 -8.71
C ALA A 767 17.38 -36.82 -9.25
N TYR A 768 16.49 -37.39 -8.44
CA TYR A 768 15.06 -37.45 -8.75
C TYR A 768 14.30 -36.68 -7.69
N ALA A 769 13.42 -35.77 -8.12
CA ALA A 769 12.70 -34.86 -7.24
C ALA A 769 11.22 -34.79 -7.62
N GLN A 770 10.36 -34.55 -6.61
CA GLN A 770 8.93 -34.30 -6.83
C GLN A 770 8.67 -32.82 -7.11
N TRP A 771 7.83 -32.53 -8.09
CA TRP A 771 7.42 -31.18 -8.44
C TRP A 771 6.38 -30.66 -7.43
N GLU A 772 6.78 -29.76 -6.54
CA GLU A 772 5.96 -29.37 -5.38
C GLU A 772 5.59 -27.87 -5.35
N ASP A 773 6.16 -27.06 -6.24
CA ASP A 773 5.80 -25.64 -6.40
C ASP A 773 5.93 -25.12 -7.84
N ALA A 774 5.37 -23.95 -8.14
CA ALA A 774 5.52 -23.25 -9.41
C ALA A 774 6.44 -22.03 -9.30
N GLY A 775 7.51 -22.03 -10.09
CA GLY A 775 8.58 -21.04 -10.11
C GLY A 775 9.77 -21.57 -10.93
N PRO A 776 10.82 -20.81 -11.22
CA PRO A 776 11.17 -19.50 -10.64
C PRO A 776 10.50 -18.30 -11.35
N PHE A 777 10.22 -17.24 -10.57
CA PHE A 777 9.74 -15.88 -10.98
C PHE A 777 8.42 -15.76 -11.75
N ARG A 778 7.88 -16.85 -12.28
CA ARG A 778 6.61 -16.87 -13.02
C ARG A 778 5.97 -18.26 -12.95
N THR A 779 4.67 -18.33 -13.18
CA THR A 779 3.89 -19.57 -13.05
C THR A 779 3.04 -19.84 -14.29
N ASP A 780 3.38 -19.27 -15.44
CA ASP A 780 2.58 -19.29 -16.67
C ASP A 780 3.37 -19.76 -17.91
N HIS A 781 4.59 -20.26 -17.75
CA HIS A 781 5.51 -20.52 -18.87
C HIS A 781 5.46 -21.98 -19.37
N TRP A 782 4.28 -22.42 -19.77
CA TRP A 782 4.06 -23.78 -20.28
C TRP A 782 4.83 -24.09 -21.57
N GLN A 783 5.13 -23.08 -22.40
CA GLN A 783 5.87 -23.25 -23.65
C GLN A 783 7.31 -23.74 -23.43
N TYR A 784 7.90 -23.42 -22.27
CA TYR A 784 9.19 -23.97 -21.87
C TYR A 784 9.01 -25.31 -21.15
N VAL A 785 8.08 -25.38 -20.19
CA VAL A 785 7.90 -26.57 -19.33
C VAL A 785 7.47 -27.79 -20.15
N PHE A 786 6.53 -27.63 -21.08
CA PHE A 786 6.00 -28.71 -21.92
C PHE A 786 6.32 -28.56 -23.41
N GLY A 787 6.59 -27.33 -23.88
CA GLY A 787 6.98 -27.06 -25.28
C GLY A 787 8.49 -27.12 -25.50
N ASN A 788 9.03 -26.39 -26.50
CA ASN A 788 10.46 -26.38 -26.85
C ASN A 788 11.17 -25.05 -26.55
N GLU A 789 10.50 -24.08 -25.92
CA GLU A 789 11.14 -22.81 -25.58
C GLU A 789 12.24 -22.98 -24.52
N ARG A 790 13.15 -21.99 -24.44
CA ARG A 790 14.08 -21.82 -23.32
C ARG A 790 13.41 -21.00 -22.19
N PRO A 791 13.88 -21.09 -20.94
CA PRO A 791 13.42 -20.20 -19.88
C PRO A 791 13.55 -18.72 -20.29
N LYS A 792 12.56 -17.89 -19.94
CA LYS A 792 12.63 -16.45 -20.20
C LYS A 792 13.67 -15.77 -19.29
N PRO A 793 14.29 -14.67 -19.72
CA PRO A 793 15.17 -13.88 -18.86
C PRO A 793 14.48 -13.48 -17.54
N ASN A 794 15.19 -13.64 -16.44
CA ASN A 794 14.74 -13.28 -15.09
C ASN A 794 15.93 -12.83 -14.24
N LEU A 795 15.67 -12.39 -13.00
CA LEU A 795 16.67 -11.84 -12.08
C LEU A 795 17.82 -12.82 -11.78
N ASN A 796 17.61 -14.13 -11.95
CA ASN A 796 18.63 -15.18 -11.82
C ASN A 796 19.15 -15.66 -13.18
N LYS A 797 19.39 -14.74 -14.13
CA LYS A 797 19.99 -15.04 -15.45
C LYS A 797 19.20 -16.05 -16.31
N GLY A 798 17.88 -16.08 -16.16
CA GLY A 798 17.03 -17.02 -16.89
C GLY A 798 16.92 -18.39 -16.22
N ALA A 799 16.88 -18.42 -14.88
CA ALA A 799 16.60 -19.63 -14.13
C ALA A 799 15.30 -20.30 -14.62
N GLY A 800 15.36 -21.60 -14.87
CA GLY A 800 14.23 -22.39 -15.36
C GLY A 800 13.85 -23.56 -14.46
N LEU A 801 14.58 -23.75 -13.35
CA LEU A 801 14.39 -24.83 -12.39
C LEU A 801 14.85 -24.33 -11.02
N ASP A 802 14.01 -24.49 -9.99
CA ASP A 802 14.45 -24.36 -8.59
C ASP A 802 14.50 -25.74 -7.93
N VAL A 803 15.51 -25.98 -7.10
CA VAL A 803 15.72 -27.28 -6.45
C VAL A 803 15.89 -27.14 -4.94
N SER A 804 15.40 -28.15 -4.21
CA SER A 804 15.57 -28.29 -2.77
C SER A 804 17.05 -28.36 -2.33
N PRO A 805 17.36 -28.07 -1.05
CA PRO A 805 18.69 -28.27 -0.50
C PRO A 805 19.18 -29.72 -0.62
N ALA A 806 18.28 -30.71 -0.54
CA ALA A 806 18.61 -32.13 -0.73
C ALA A 806 19.13 -32.42 -2.13
N VAL A 807 18.47 -31.89 -3.17
CA VAL A 807 18.92 -32.02 -4.56
C VAL A 807 20.24 -31.27 -4.78
N ARG A 808 20.38 -30.05 -4.24
CA ARG A 808 21.63 -29.28 -4.27
C ARG A 808 22.78 -30.09 -3.69
N ASP A 809 22.60 -30.65 -2.50
CA ASP A 809 23.66 -31.38 -1.79
C ASP A 809 23.99 -32.71 -2.46
N PHE A 810 22.97 -33.42 -2.99
CA PHE A 810 23.19 -34.65 -3.75
C PHE A 810 23.94 -34.37 -5.05
N LEU A 811 23.58 -33.33 -5.81
CA LEU A 811 24.25 -33.01 -7.08
C LEU A 811 25.53 -32.16 -6.90
N ALA A 812 25.84 -31.76 -5.67
CA ALA A 812 26.95 -30.86 -5.32
C ALA A 812 26.90 -29.50 -6.05
N LEU A 813 25.70 -28.93 -6.18
CA LEU A 813 25.49 -27.63 -6.83
C LEU A 813 25.94 -26.47 -5.93
N GLY A 814 26.32 -25.35 -6.56
CA GLY A 814 26.40 -24.04 -5.92
C GLY A 814 25.01 -23.41 -5.72
N ASP A 815 24.95 -22.18 -5.20
CA ASP A 815 23.68 -21.45 -5.00
C ASP A 815 22.96 -21.09 -6.32
N THR A 816 23.72 -20.98 -7.40
CA THR A 816 23.23 -20.90 -8.78
C THR A 816 24.17 -21.72 -9.66
N ASP A 817 23.61 -22.63 -10.45
CA ASP A 817 24.38 -23.51 -11.33
C ASP A 817 23.58 -23.83 -12.60
N VAL A 818 24.06 -24.75 -13.43
CA VAL A 818 23.42 -25.20 -14.67
C VAL A 818 23.23 -26.71 -14.62
N THR A 819 22.00 -27.18 -14.83
CA THR A 819 21.63 -28.60 -14.85
C THR A 819 20.79 -28.95 -16.08
N ASP A 820 20.68 -30.24 -16.37
CA ASP A 820 19.69 -30.74 -17.31
C ASP A 820 18.50 -31.32 -16.53
N TRP A 821 17.27 -31.25 -17.05
CA TRP A 821 16.14 -31.94 -16.44
C TRP A 821 15.16 -32.53 -17.45
N ARG A 822 14.42 -33.57 -17.03
CA ARG A 822 13.27 -34.12 -17.78
C ARG A 822 12.20 -34.65 -16.83
N PHE A 823 10.96 -34.72 -17.29
CA PHE A 823 9.94 -35.52 -16.61
C PHE A 823 10.28 -37.00 -16.72
N VAL A 824 9.89 -37.77 -15.71
CA VAL A 824 9.99 -39.23 -15.67
C VAL A 824 8.73 -39.82 -15.08
N ASP A 825 8.32 -40.97 -15.58
CA ASP A 825 7.29 -41.76 -14.90
C ASP A 825 7.91 -42.50 -13.70
N PHE A 826 7.09 -42.87 -12.70
CA PHE A 826 7.60 -43.39 -11.43
C PHE A 826 8.41 -44.69 -11.62
N GLU A 827 8.03 -45.50 -12.59
CA GLU A 827 8.69 -46.76 -12.97
C GLU A 827 10.14 -46.54 -13.47
N GLU A 828 10.46 -45.33 -13.93
CA GLU A 828 11.82 -44.93 -14.34
C GLU A 828 12.66 -44.38 -13.17
N VAL A 829 12.08 -44.20 -11.99
CA VAL A 829 12.78 -43.63 -10.82
C VAL A 829 13.46 -44.77 -10.05
N PRO A 830 14.80 -44.88 -10.03
CA PRO A 830 15.49 -45.91 -9.27
C PRO A 830 15.44 -45.61 -7.78
N HIS A 831 15.62 -46.65 -6.95
CA HIS A 831 15.81 -46.46 -5.51
C HIS A 831 17.09 -45.64 -5.24
N GLY A 832 16.94 -44.60 -4.44
CA GLY A 832 18.03 -43.72 -4.03
C GLY A 832 17.66 -42.93 -2.78
N PRO A 833 18.45 -41.91 -2.40
CA PRO A 833 18.16 -41.11 -1.20
C PRO A 833 16.78 -40.43 -1.20
N TRP A 834 16.23 -40.12 -2.39
CA TRP A 834 14.87 -39.58 -2.58
C TRP A 834 13.74 -40.57 -2.29
N ALA A 835 14.02 -41.84 -2.01
CA ALA A 835 13.01 -42.86 -1.72
C ALA A 835 12.72 -43.04 -0.21
N GLN A 836 13.45 -42.34 0.67
CA GLN A 836 13.52 -42.69 2.09
C GLN A 836 12.46 -42.04 2.99
N TYR A 837 12.00 -40.83 2.68
CA TYR A 837 11.18 -40.01 3.59
C TYR A 837 10.03 -39.31 2.86
N GLY A 838 9.00 -38.94 3.63
CA GLY A 838 7.82 -38.21 3.17
C GLY A 838 6.58 -39.09 2.99
N ASP A 839 5.46 -38.69 3.60
CA ASP A 839 4.17 -39.34 3.45
C ASP A 839 3.57 -39.18 2.03
N ASN A 840 3.99 -38.13 1.31
CA ASN A 840 3.64 -37.90 -0.10
C ASN A 840 4.58 -38.62 -1.09
N ASN A 841 5.57 -39.37 -0.60
CA ASN A 841 6.56 -40.02 -1.45
C ASN A 841 6.01 -41.33 -2.02
N THR A 842 6.01 -41.47 -3.35
CA THR A 842 5.47 -42.64 -4.04
C THR A 842 6.09 -43.96 -3.54
N PHE A 843 7.38 -43.99 -3.19
CA PHE A 843 8.03 -45.18 -2.62
C PHE A 843 7.46 -45.56 -1.25
N VAL A 844 7.26 -44.57 -0.38
CA VAL A 844 6.72 -44.76 0.98
C VAL A 844 5.24 -45.15 0.92
N ILE A 845 4.48 -44.56 0.00
CA ILE A 845 3.07 -44.91 -0.24
C ILE A 845 2.96 -46.37 -0.71
N ASN A 846 3.73 -46.76 -1.72
CA ASN A 846 3.68 -48.13 -2.26
C ASN A 846 4.11 -49.15 -1.21
N GLN A 847 5.12 -48.86 -0.39
CA GLN A 847 5.56 -49.76 0.70
C GLN A 847 4.50 -49.94 1.80
N ARG A 848 3.63 -48.95 2.03
CA ARG A 848 2.51 -49.06 2.98
C ARG A 848 1.31 -49.83 2.40
N GLN A 849 1.23 -49.93 1.08
CA GLN A 849 0.13 -50.56 0.35
C GLN A 849 0.47 -52.00 -0.09
N SER A 850 1.75 -52.35 -0.17
CA SER A 850 2.27 -53.71 -0.30
C SER A 850 2.31 -54.42 1.04
#